data_AF-A0A9J7FMY1-F1
#
_entry.id   AF-A0A9J7FMY1-F1
#
_cell.length_a   1.000
_cell.length_b   1.000
_cell.length_c   1.000
_cell.angle_alpha   90.00
_cell.angle_beta   90.00
_cell.angle_gamma   90.00
#
_symmetry.space_group_name_H-M   'P 1'
#
loop_
_entity.id
_entity.type
_entity.pdbx_description
1 polymer ?
#
loop_
_entity_poly.entity_id
_entity_poly.type
_entity_poly.pdbx_seq_one_letter_code
_entity_poly.pdbx_strand_id
1 'polypeptide(L)'
;MQPGLPVGHHDPPGINWDGFRGTRVIAFPGSLTYALNHGVYLTDSQGFVLDIYYQGTKAELQRCVGPDGLVPLVSGVVFFSVETAEHLLATHVSPPLDACTYMGLDSGAQPVQLSLFFDILLCMARNVNRENFLAGRPPEMGQGDADVAAYLKGARAQLWRELRDQPLTMVYVPDGGYSYMTADASEFLHSLTMPGVAVAQIVHSQVEEPQLLEASCSVVSCLLEGPVYLGPRSVLQHCHLRGPIHIGAGCFVSGLDTAHSEALHGLELRDLILQGHHVRLHGSLSRAFTLVGRLDSWERQGAGMYLNMSWNEFFKKTGIRDWDLWDPDTPPSDRCLLSARLFPVLHPMRALGPQDVLWMLYPQEDRGEALRAWRASWRLSWEQLQPCLDRAATLASRRDLFFCQALQKARHVLEARQDLCLLPLIRAAVGEGCSGPLLATLDKVAAGAEDPGVAARALACVADVLGCMAEGRGGLRSGPAANPEWIQPFSYLECGDLVRGVEALAQEREKWLSRPALLVRAARHYEGAEQILIRQAVMTSQHFVSTQPVELTALGQWVVTECPARVDFSGGWSDTPPIAYELGGAVLGLAVRVDGCRPIGAKARRIREPELRLAVGPRQDEMTMKMVCRSLDDLQDYCQPHAPGALLKAAFICSGIVHIHSEIPLCEQLLHSFNGGFELHTWSELPHGSGLGTSSILAGAALAALQRAAGRAVGTEALIHAVLHLEQVLTTGGGWQDQVSGLMPGIKVGRSRAHLPLKVEVEEITVPEGFVQKINDHLLLVYTGKTRLARNLLQDVLRNWYARLPAVVQNARRLVRQTEKCAEAFRQGNLPLLGQYLTSYWEQKKLMAPGCEPLAVRRMMDILAPHVYGQSLAGAGGGGFLYLLTKEPRQKEALEAVLAKAEGLGNYSVHLVEVDTQGLSLQLLGSDMYLCGAGPSEAGNT
;
A
#
# COMPACT_ATOMS: atom_id res chain seq x y z
N MET A 1 -11.48 -30.82 23.53
CA MET A 1 -10.33 -30.83 22.60
C MET A 1 -9.48 -29.58 22.84
N GLN A 2 -8.20 -29.73 23.14
CA GLN A 2 -7.24 -28.63 23.06
C GLN A 2 -7.01 -28.28 21.57
N PRO A 3 -6.99 -27.00 21.17
CA PRO A 3 -6.70 -26.64 19.78
C PRO A 3 -5.23 -26.90 19.44
N GLY A 4 -4.97 -27.62 18.35
CA GLY A 4 -3.64 -27.76 17.74
C GLY A 4 -3.36 -26.62 16.76
N LEU A 5 -2.09 -26.23 16.61
CA LEU A 5 -1.64 -25.22 15.64
C LEU A 5 -1.11 -25.91 14.37
N PRO A 6 -1.62 -25.59 13.17
CA PRO A 6 -1.04 -26.06 11.92
C PRO A 6 0.28 -25.34 11.64
N VAL A 7 1.30 -26.09 11.21
CA VAL A 7 2.62 -25.56 10.85
C VAL A 7 2.93 -25.96 9.40
N GLY A 8 3.26 -24.99 8.55
CA GLY A 8 3.54 -25.21 7.12
C GLY A 8 4.75 -24.40 6.63
N HIS A 9 5.54 -25.02 5.75
CA HIS A 9 6.68 -24.41 5.06
C HIS A 9 6.26 -23.59 3.82
N HIS A 10 7.22 -22.84 3.29
CA HIS A 10 7.11 -21.93 2.14
C HIS A 10 6.43 -22.54 0.91
N ASP A 11 5.70 -21.67 0.20
CA ASP A 11 4.73 -21.86 -0.88
C ASP A 11 3.32 -22.25 -0.43
N PRO A 12 2.27 -21.43 -0.73
CA PRO A 12 0.91 -21.84 -0.45
C PRO A 12 0.63 -23.13 -1.25
N PRO A 13 0.16 -24.22 -0.63
CA PRO A 13 -0.26 -25.39 -1.38
C PRO A 13 -1.24 -24.91 -2.45
N GLY A 14 -1.07 -25.38 -3.69
CA GLY A 14 -1.88 -25.03 -4.86
C GLY A 14 -3.32 -25.52 -4.73
N ILE A 15 -4.01 -25.12 -3.67
CA ILE A 15 -5.40 -25.43 -3.42
C ILE A 15 -6.21 -24.52 -4.33
N ASN A 16 -6.72 -25.11 -5.41
CA ASN A 16 -7.62 -24.41 -6.30
C ASN A 16 -8.99 -24.27 -5.62
N TRP A 17 -9.38 -23.03 -5.33
CA TRP A 17 -10.67 -22.67 -4.75
C TRP A 17 -11.72 -22.29 -5.81
N ASP A 18 -11.32 -22.12 -7.07
CA ASP A 18 -12.22 -21.72 -8.14
C ASP A 18 -13.22 -22.82 -8.47
N GLY A 19 -14.51 -22.51 -8.40
CA GLY A 19 -15.60 -23.43 -8.76
C GLY A 19 -15.82 -24.61 -7.79
N PHE A 20 -15.22 -24.59 -6.60
CA PHE A 20 -15.39 -25.64 -5.59
C PHE A 20 -16.84 -25.73 -5.07
N ARG A 21 -17.34 -26.97 -4.87
CA ARG A 21 -18.67 -27.27 -4.30
C ARG A 21 -18.54 -28.20 -3.09
N GLY A 22 -19.43 -28.05 -2.10
CA GLY A 22 -19.48 -28.91 -0.92
C GLY A 22 -18.65 -28.38 0.24
N THR A 23 -18.09 -29.33 1.00
CA THR A 23 -17.14 -29.08 2.07
C THR A 23 -15.78 -29.69 1.79
N ARG A 24 -14.72 -28.95 2.11
CA ARG A 24 -13.34 -29.36 1.93
C ARG A 24 -12.59 -29.28 3.24
N VAL A 25 -12.00 -30.38 3.65
CA VAL A 25 -11.21 -30.50 4.88
C VAL A 25 -9.73 -30.56 4.55
N ILE A 26 -8.89 -30.05 5.44
CA ILE A 26 -7.43 -30.15 5.29
C ILE A 26 -6.90 -31.28 6.18
N ALA A 27 -5.95 -32.04 5.66
CA ALA A 27 -5.26 -33.10 6.38
C ALA A 27 -3.73 -32.97 6.27
N PHE A 28 -3.05 -33.39 7.33
CA PHE A 28 -1.59 -33.43 7.42
C PHE A 28 -1.09 -34.87 7.59
N PRO A 29 0.13 -35.19 7.12
CA PRO A 29 0.76 -36.47 7.39
C PRO A 29 0.92 -36.75 8.89
N GLY A 30 0.65 -38.00 9.27
CA GLY A 30 0.93 -38.53 10.60
C GLY A 30 1.48 -39.94 10.54
N SER A 31 2.35 -40.29 11.48
CA SER A 31 2.74 -41.69 11.67
C SER A 31 1.57 -42.48 12.29
N LEU A 32 1.53 -43.79 12.03
CA LEU A 32 0.53 -44.70 12.62
C LEU A 32 0.53 -44.66 14.16
N THR A 33 1.70 -44.54 14.77
CA THR A 33 1.84 -44.44 16.23
C THR A 33 1.26 -43.15 16.76
N TYR A 34 1.50 -42.04 16.07
CA TYR A 34 0.98 -40.73 16.45
C TYR A 34 -0.55 -40.70 16.29
N ALA A 35 -1.05 -41.21 15.17
CA ALA A 35 -2.47 -41.20 14.81
C ALA A 35 -3.42 -41.93 15.78
N LEU A 36 -2.90 -42.82 16.63
CA LEU A 36 -3.68 -43.45 17.72
C LEU A 36 -4.30 -42.44 18.67
N ASN A 37 -3.73 -41.24 18.78
CA ASN A 37 -4.23 -40.16 19.63
C ASN A 37 -4.99 -39.07 18.86
N HIS A 38 -5.22 -39.23 17.55
CA HIS A 38 -5.78 -38.17 16.67
C HIS A 38 -7.04 -38.59 15.92
N GLY A 39 -7.69 -37.59 15.31
CA GLY A 39 -8.65 -37.80 14.24
C GLY A 39 -7.94 -38.12 12.92
N VAL A 40 -8.49 -39.04 12.11
CA VAL A 40 -7.96 -39.45 10.80
C VAL A 40 -9.09 -39.55 9.79
N TYR A 41 -8.86 -39.03 8.58
CA TYR A 41 -9.79 -39.19 7.47
C TYR A 41 -9.57 -40.51 6.74
N LEU A 42 -10.66 -41.16 6.31
CA LEU A 42 -10.60 -42.22 5.31
C LEU A 42 -11.10 -41.63 3.99
N THR A 43 -10.33 -41.74 2.90
CA THR A 43 -10.71 -41.21 1.58
C THR A 43 -10.68 -42.26 0.49
N ASP A 44 -11.41 -42.02 -0.60
CA ASP A 44 -11.26 -42.76 -1.85
C ASP A 44 -10.14 -42.20 -2.74
N SER A 45 -9.91 -42.83 -3.89
CA SER A 45 -8.89 -42.43 -4.86
C SER A 45 -9.14 -41.08 -5.52
N GLN A 46 -10.35 -40.51 -5.38
CA GLN A 46 -10.72 -39.20 -5.90
C GLN A 46 -10.67 -38.11 -4.80
N GLY A 47 -10.28 -38.47 -3.57
CA GLY A 47 -10.17 -37.55 -2.45
C GLY A 47 -11.50 -37.24 -1.75
N PHE A 48 -12.56 -38.00 -2.01
CA PHE A 48 -13.79 -37.87 -1.22
C PHE A 48 -13.64 -38.59 0.11
N VAL A 49 -14.16 -37.96 1.16
CA VAL A 49 -14.15 -38.52 2.51
C VAL A 49 -15.20 -39.62 2.63
N LEU A 50 -14.72 -40.82 2.91
CA LEU A 50 -15.51 -42.01 3.15
C LEU A 50 -15.97 -42.07 4.61
N ASP A 51 -15.08 -41.76 5.56
CA ASP A 51 -15.35 -41.84 7.00
C ASP A 51 -14.35 -40.96 7.80
N ILE A 52 -14.64 -40.73 9.09
CA ILE A 52 -13.79 -39.99 10.03
C ILE A 52 -13.61 -40.83 11.31
N TYR A 53 -12.37 -41.24 11.59
CA TYR A 53 -12.01 -41.98 12.80
C TYR A 53 -11.39 -41.04 13.83
N TYR A 54 -11.75 -41.19 15.11
CA TYR A 54 -11.05 -40.55 16.22
C TYR A 54 -10.49 -41.63 17.13
N GLN A 55 -9.18 -41.56 17.40
CA GLN A 55 -8.44 -42.58 18.14
C GLN A 55 -8.75 -43.99 17.63
N GLY A 56 -8.69 -44.15 16.30
CA GLY A 56 -9.04 -45.39 15.63
C GLY A 56 -8.16 -46.57 16.07
N THR A 57 -8.70 -47.77 15.98
CA THR A 57 -7.92 -49.00 16.18
C THR A 57 -6.81 -49.11 15.14
N LYS A 58 -5.73 -49.85 15.45
CA LYS A 58 -4.64 -50.08 14.49
C LYS A 58 -5.13 -50.59 13.13
N ALA A 59 -6.17 -51.43 13.12
CA ALA A 59 -6.75 -51.97 11.89
C ALA A 59 -7.48 -50.90 11.06
N GLU A 60 -8.21 -49.98 11.70
CA GLU A 60 -8.86 -48.85 11.02
C GLU A 60 -7.82 -47.88 10.48
N LEU A 61 -6.82 -47.51 11.28
CA LEU A 61 -5.75 -46.61 10.86
C LEU A 61 -4.92 -47.18 9.70
N GLN A 62 -4.69 -48.49 9.68
CA GLN A 62 -3.98 -49.14 8.58
C GLN A 62 -4.71 -48.99 7.23
N ARG A 63 -6.05 -48.86 7.24
CA ARG A 63 -6.85 -48.63 6.03
C ARG A 63 -6.78 -47.19 5.53
N CYS A 64 -6.37 -46.26 6.38
CA CYS A 64 -6.22 -44.84 6.04
C CYS A 64 -4.82 -44.50 5.54
N VAL A 65 -3.90 -45.47 5.45
CA VAL A 65 -2.53 -45.24 5.00
C VAL A 65 -2.52 -44.82 3.53
N GLY A 66 -1.98 -43.64 3.28
CA GLY A 66 -1.79 -43.08 1.95
C GLY A 66 -0.61 -43.70 1.19
N PRO A 67 -0.40 -43.28 -0.06
CA PRO A 67 0.70 -43.78 -0.91
C PRO A 67 2.11 -43.52 -0.35
N ASP A 68 2.24 -42.52 0.52
CA ASP A 68 3.46 -42.13 1.22
C ASP A 68 3.74 -42.93 2.50
N GLY A 69 2.86 -43.87 2.85
CA GLY A 69 2.96 -44.66 4.07
C GLY A 69 2.52 -43.93 5.34
N LEU A 70 1.94 -42.73 5.22
CA LEU A 70 1.45 -41.91 6.33
C LEU A 70 -0.08 -41.88 6.34
N VAL A 71 -0.67 -41.44 7.45
CA VAL A 71 -2.13 -41.30 7.58
C VAL A 71 -2.55 -39.83 7.58
N PRO A 72 -3.72 -39.48 7.00
CA PRO A 72 -4.21 -38.11 6.91
C PRO A 72 -4.89 -37.67 8.22
N LEU A 73 -4.13 -36.98 9.06
CA LEU A 73 -4.59 -36.44 10.33
C LEU A 73 -5.58 -35.29 10.12
N VAL A 74 -6.62 -35.24 10.94
CA VAL A 74 -7.60 -34.14 10.98
C VAL A 74 -6.93 -32.86 11.47
N SER A 75 -6.91 -31.81 10.64
CA SER A 75 -6.25 -30.53 10.97
C SER A 75 -7.08 -29.55 11.80
N GLY A 76 -8.41 -29.69 11.82
CA GLY A 76 -9.29 -28.66 12.38
C GLY A 76 -9.84 -27.64 11.37
N VAL A 77 -9.25 -27.54 10.17
CA VAL A 77 -9.60 -26.51 9.17
C VAL A 77 -10.57 -27.06 8.13
N VAL A 78 -11.68 -26.33 7.93
CA VAL A 78 -12.82 -26.74 7.10
C VAL A 78 -13.30 -25.56 6.25
N PHE A 79 -13.50 -25.79 4.96
CA PHE A 79 -14.03 -24.80 4.01
C PHE A 79 -15.38 -25.26 3.47
N PHE A 80 -16.38 -24.40 3.56
CA PHE A 80 -17.70 -24.62 2.97
C PHE A 80 -17.81 -23.78 1.70
N SER A 81 -18.34 -24.36 0.62
CA SER A 81 -18.79 -23.56 -0.52
C SER A 81 -19.97 -22.68 -0.10
N VAL A 82 -20.25 -21.62 -0.87
CA VAL A 82 -21.39 -20.73 -0.61
C VAL A 82 -22.69 -21.52 -0.49
N GLU A 83 -22.94 -22.44 -1.42
CA GLU A 83 -24.09 -23.34 -1.42
C GLU A 83 -24.21 -24.17 -0.12
N THR A 84 -23.15 -24.87 0.28
CA THR A 84 -23.20 -25.70 1.50
C THR A 84 -23.32 -24.86 2.77
N ALA A 85 -22.72 -23.67 2.80
CA ALA A 85 -22.86 -22.74 3.90
C ALA A 85 -24.30 -22.23 4.03
N GLU A 86 -24.98 -21.94 2.91
CA GLU A 86 -26.41 -21.57 2.90
C GLU A 86 -27.28 -22.70 3.46
N HIS A 87 -27.06 -23.95 3.04
CA HIS A 87 -27.78 -25.12 3.56
C HIS A 87 -27.59 -25.30 5.08
N LEU A 88 -26.35 -25.19 5.56
CA LEU A 88 -26.07 -25.28 7.00
C LEU A 88 -26.71 -24.10 7.76
N LEU A 89 -26.60 -22.88 7.26
CA LEU A 89 -27.18 -21.69 7.88
C LEU A 89 -28.71 -21.75 7.90
N ALA A 90 -29.37 -22.32 6.90
CA ALA A 90 -30.83 -22.47 6.89
C ALA A 90 -31.36 -23.26 8.11
N THR A 91 -30.52 -24.08 8.74
CA THR A 91 -30.89 -24.86 9.93
C THR A 91 -31.03 -24.04 11.21
N HIS A 92 -30.52 -22.80 11.27
CA HIS A 92 -30.44 -21.99 12.51
C HIS A 92 -31.80 -21.63 13.13
N VAL A 93 -32.89 -21.71 12.37
CA VAL A 93 -34.28 -21.48 12.83
C VAL A 93 -35.10 -22.77 12.92
N SER A 94 -34.47 -23.93 12.71
CA SER A 94 -35.16 -25.21 12.66
C SER A 94 -34.98 -25.97 13.97
N PRO A 95 -36.04 -26.20 14.77
CA PRO A 95 -35.95 -27.11 15.90
C PRO A 95 -35.56 -28.53 15.44
N PRO A 96 -34.63 -29.22 16.16
CA PRO A 96 -33.96 -28.81 17.40
C PRO A 96 -32.61 -28.07 17.23
N LEU A 97 -32.22 -27.67 16.01
CA LEU A 97 -30.94 -27.00 15.71
C LEU A 97 -30.91 -25.52 16.09
N ASP A 98 -32.05 -24.86 16.21
CA ASP A 98 -32.18 -23.50 16.74
C ASP A 98 -31.62 -23.36 18.17
N ALA A 99 -31.68 -24.43 18.96
CA ALA A 99 -31.08 -24.54 20.29
C ALA A 99 -29.53 -24.48 20.32
N CYS A 100 -28.88 -24.57 19.15
CA CYS A 100 -27.44 -24.34 19.00
C CYS A 100 -27.09 -22.84 18.81
N THR A 101 -28.10 -21.97 18.84
CA THR A 101 -27.96 -20.54 18.55
C THR A 101 -28.58 -19.69 19.67
N TYR A 102 -28.27 -18.39 19.68
CA TYR A 102 -28.88 -17.46 20.64
C TYR A 102 -30.41 -17.40 20.49
N MET A 103 -30.96 -17.67 19.30
CA MET A 103 -32.41 -17.61 19.06
C MET A 103 -33.17 -18.70 19.84
N GLY A 104 -32.63 -19.92 19.87
CA GLY A 104 -33.19 -21.00 20.67
C GLY A 104 -33.05 -20.72 22.17
N LEU A 105 -31.88 -20.22 22.61
CA LEU A 105 -31.64 -19.86 24.01
C LEU A 105 -32.59 -18.78 24.52
N ASP A 106 -32.79 -17.71 23.74
CA ASP A 106 -33.71 -16.61 24.07
C ASP A 106 -35.18 -17.09 24.08
N SER A 107 -35.48 -18.16 23.33
CA SER A 107 -36.80 -18.80 23.28
C SER A 107 -36.98 -19.91 24.33
N GLY A 108 -36.00 -20.11 25.23
CA GLY A 108 -36.06 -21.08 26.32
C GLY A 108 -35.69 -22.52 25.96
N ALA A 109 -35.09 -22.77 24.78
CA ALA A 109 -34.58 -24.08 24.41
C ALA A 109 -33.33 -24.46 25.23
N GLN A 110 -33.18 -25.75 25.55
CA GLN A 110 -31.99 -26.26 26.21
C GLN A 110 -30.80 -26.26 25.24
N PRO A 111 -29.64 -25.66 25.58
CA PRO A 111 -28.49 -25.62 24.70
C PRO A 111 -28.04 -27.01 24.25
N VAL A 112 -27.81 -27.18 22.95
CA VAL A 112 -27.28 -28.41 22.37
C VAL A 112 -25.87 -28.16 21.85
N GLN A 113 -24.94 -29.04 22.23
CA GLN A 113 -23.59 -29.03 21.69
C GLN A 113 -23.49 -30.02 20.52
N LEU A 114 -23.07 -29.52 19.36
CA LEU A 114 -22.79 -30.32 18.17
C LEU A 114 -21.29 -30.34 17.86
N SER A 115 -20.80 -31.49 17.45
CA SER A 115 -19.45 -31.67 16.91
C SER A 115 -19.41 -31.29 15.43
N LEU A 116 -18.50 -30.38 15.08
CA LEU A 116 -18.19 -30.08 13.68
C LEU A 116 -17.84 -31.36 12.91
N PHE A 117 -17.04 -32.25 13.49
CA PHE A 117 -16.58 -33.46 12.80
C PHE A 117 -17.64 -34.55 12.79
N PHE A 118 -18.27 -34.85 13.93
CA PHE A 118 -19.11 -36.04 14.06
C PHE A 118 -20.60 -35.80 13.82
N ASP A 119 -21.08 -34.56 13.92
CA ASP A 119 -22.49 -34.23 13.68
C ASP A 119 -22.68 -33.48 12.35
N ILE A 120 -21.74 -32.61 11.95
CA ILE A 120 -21.86 -31.83 10.71
C ILE A 120 -21.14 -32.53 9.55
N LEU A 121 -19.83 -32.78 9.65
CA LEU A 121 -19.06 -33.34 8.53
C LEU A 121 -19.35 -34.81 8.27
N LEU A 122 -19.45 -35.63 9.31
CA LEU A 122 -19.62 -37.07 9.17
C LEU A 122 -20.90 -37.44 8.40
N CYS A 123 -21.97 -36.63 8.47
CA CYS A 123 -23.20 -36.88 7.72
C CYS A 123 -23.00 -36.76 6.19
N MET A 124 -21.99 -36.02 5.75
CA MET A 124 -21.63 -35.84 4.34
C MET A 124 -20.73 -36.97 3.82
N ALA A 125 -20.14 -37.77 4.71
CA ALA A 125 -19.20 -38.82 4.35
C ALA A 125 -19.89 -40.00 3.62
N ARG A 126 -19.20 -40.62 2.67
CA ARG A 126 -19.85 -41.59 1.75
C ARG A 126 -20.20 -42.93 2.39
N ASN A 127 -19.38 -43.45 3.31
CA ASN A 127 -19.57 -44.77 3.92
C ASN A 127 -20.39 -44.73 5.21
N VAL A 128 -20.86 -43.56 5.61
CA VAL A 128 -21.71 -43.39 6.80
C VAL A 128 -23.15 -43.71 6.40
N ASN A 129 -23.79 -44.60 7.16
CA ASN A 129 -25.21 -44.90 6.99
C ASN A 129 -26.06 -44.07 7.98
N ARG A 130 -27.31 -43.83 7.60
CA ARG A 130 -28.23 -42.96 8.35
C ARG A 130 -28.48 -43.47 9.77
N GLU A 131 -28.67 -44.77 9.95
CA GLU A 131 -29.00 -45.36 11.25
C GLU A 131 -27.85 -45.20 12.26
N ASN A 132 -26.63 -45.52 11.84
CA ASN A 132 -25.42 -45.36 12.64
C ASN A 132 -25.13 -43.89 12.92
N PHE A 133 -25.36 -42.99 11.95
CA PHE A 133 -25.21 -41.56 12.17
C PHE A 133 -26.20 -41.03 13.20
N LEU A 134 -27.49 -41.41 13.09
CA LEU A 134 -28.54 -40.98 14.03
C LEU A 134 -28.32 -41.53 15.45
N ALA A 135 -27.83 -42.75 15.58
CA ALA A 135 -27.38 -43.30 16.87
C ALA A 135 -26.17 -42.50 17.41
N GLY A 136 -25.24 -42.19 16.49
CA GLY A 136 -23.99 -41.46 16.68
C GLY A 136 -23.05 -42.04 17.74
N ARG A 137 -21.94 -41.33 18.00
CA ARG A 137 -20.98 -41.70 19.05
C ARG A 137 -21.40 -41.06 20.38
N PRO A 138 -21.13 -41.69 21.55
CA PRO A 138 -21.36 -41.06 22.85
C PRO A 138 -20.58 -39.74 22.93
N PRO A 139 -21.14 -38.66 23.51
CA PRO A 139 -20.38 -37.44 23.73
C PRO A 139 -19.16 -37.72 24.61
N GLU A 140 -18.02 -37.10 24.30
CA GLU A 140 -16.77 -37.23 25.07
C GLU A 140 -16.87 -36.64 26.50
N MET A 141 -17.99 -36.04 26.87
CA MET A 141 -18.26 -35.61 28.23
C MET A 141 -19.68 -35.94 28.67
N GLY A 142 -19.77 -36.78 29.70
CA GLY A 142 -20.94 -36.88 30.59
C GLY A 142 -22.00 -37.88 30.15
N GLN A 143 -22.42 -38.70 31.11
CA GLN A 143 -23.65 -39.50 31.03
C GLN A 143 -24.83 -38.55 30.75
N GLY A 144 -25.35 -38.59 29.52
CA GLY A 144 -26.45 -37.75 29.07
C GLY A 144 -27.80 -38.33 29.48
N ASP A 145 -28.67 -37.46 29.97
CA ASP A 145 -30.08 -37.70 30.24
C ASP A 145 -30.80 -38.25 28.99
N ALA A 146 -31.80 -39.12 29.17
CA ALA A 146 -32.47 -39.80 28.05
C ALA A 146 -33.15 -38.83 27.07
N ASP A 147 -33.59 -37.66 27.58
CA ASP A 147 -34.20 -36.59 26.79
C ASP A 147 -33.20 -35.89 25.86
N VAL A 148 -31.93 -35.75 26.28
CA VAL A 148 -30.86 -35.15 25.45
C VAL A 148 -30.51 -36.06 24.27
N ALA A 149 -30.55 -37.38 24.47
CA ALA A 149 -30.27 -38.35 23.41
C ALA A 149 -31.34 -38.32 22.29
N ALA A 150 -32.62 -38.20 22.66
CA ALA A 150 -33.71 -38.07 21.71
C ALA A 150 -33.63 -36.74 20.92
N TYR A 151 -33.28 -35.65 21.60
CA TYR A 151 -33.14 -34.33 21.00
C TYR A 151 -31.94 -34.26 20.01
N LEU A 152 -30.78 -34.82 20.39
CA LEU A 152 -29.61 -34.95 19.50
C LEU A 152 -29.90 -35.80 18.26
N LYS A 153 -30.68 -36.88 18.41
CA LYS A 153 -31.12 -37.70 17.28
C LYS A 153 -31.98 -36.89 16.29
N GLY A 154 -32.85 -36.01 16.80
CA GLY A 154 -33.62 -35.05 15.98
C GLY A 154 -32.73 -34.05 15.25
N ALA A 155 -31.73 -33.49 15.94
CA ALA A 155 -30.75 -32.55 15.37
C ALA A 155 -29.97 -33.20 14.21
N ARG A 156 -29.46 -34.41 14.43
CA ARG A 156 -28.77 -35.21 13.41
C ARG A 156 -29.69 -35.53 12.24
N ALA A 157 -30.97 -35.85 12.47
CA ALA A 157 -31.90 -36.09 11.38
C ALA A 157 -32.11 -34.87 10.47
N GLN A 158 -32.14 -33.68 11.05
CA GLN A 158 -32.22 -32.41 10.31
C GLN A 158 -30.92 -32.15 9.53
N LEU A 159 -29.74 -32.31 10.15
CA LEU A 159 -28.45 -32.17 9.47
C LEU A 159 -28.28 -33.16 8.31
N TRP A 160 -28.66 -34.42 8.51
CA TRP A 160 -28.65 -35.43 7.46
C TRP A 160 -29.53 -35.01 6.28
N ARG A 161 -30.69 -34.42 6.53
CA ARG A 161 -31.57 -33.96 5.45
C ARG A 161 -30.95 -32.83 4.64
N GLU A 162 -30.32 -31.86 5.30
CA GLU A 162 -29.80 -30.66 4.64
C GLU A 162 -28.42 -30.87 3.99
N LEU A 163 -27.57 -31.73 4.56
CA LEU A 163 -26.15 -31.79 4.18
C LEU A 163 -25.72 -33.11 3.54
N ARG A 164 -26.51 -34.19 3.61
CA ARG A 164 -26.06 -35.52 3.14
C ARG A 164 -25.60 -35.54 1.68
N ASP A 165 -26.27 -34.75 0.83
CA ASP A 165 -26.02 -34.69 -0.61
C ASP A 165 -24.88 -33.71 -0.97
N GLN A 166 -24.36 -32.98 0.01
CA GLN A 166 -23.24 -32.07 -0.18
C GLN A 166 -21.92 -32.87 -0.19
N PRO A 167 -21.03 -32.67 -1.17
CA PRO A 167 -19.81 -33.47 -1.26
C PRO A 167 -18.80 -33.09 -0.17
N LEU A 168 -18.18 -34.08 0.48
CA LEU A 168 -17.06 -33.87 1.41
C LEU A 168 -15.75 -34.36 0.79
N THR A 169 -14.80 -33.45 0.59
CA THR A 169 -13.49 -33.72 -0.02
C THR A 169 -12.35 -33.37 0.92
N MET A 170 -11.21 -34.03 0.77
CA MET A 170 -10.01 -33.78 1.56
C MET A 170 -8.91 -33.21 0.68
N VAL A 171 -8.20 -32.19 1.19
CA VAL A 171 -6.91 -31.75 0.67
C VAL A 171 -5.82 -32.23 1.62
N TYR A 172 -4.87 -32.97 1.06
CA TYR A 172 -3.69 -33.46 1.77
C TYR A 172 -2.52 -32.49 1.55
N VAL A 173 -1.85 -32.06 2.61
CA VAL A 173 -0.66 -31.18 2.54
C VAL A 173 0.57 -32.00 2.96
N PRO A 174 1.39 -32.50 2.00
CA PRO A 174 2.45 -33.46 2.28
C PRO A 174 3.56 -32.96 3.21
N ASP A 175 3.83 -31.65 3.20
CA ASP A 175 4.88 -31.04 4.02
C ASP A 175 4.33 -30.37 5.30
N GLY A 176 3.05 -30.60 5.62
CA GLY A 176 2.41 -30.05 6.81
C GLY A 176 2.65 -30.91 8.05
N GLY A 177 2.62 -30.30 9.23
CA GLY A 177 2.76 -31.01 10.51
C GLY A 177 1.61 -30.72 11.47
N TYR A 178 1.34 -31.67 12.37
CA TYR A 178 0.43 -31.50 13.49
C TYR A 178 1.17 -31.80 14.80
N SER A 179 1.09 -30.88 15.76
CA SER A 179 1.64 -31.06 17.10
C SER A 179 0.62 -30.62 18.16
N TYR A 180 0.52 -31.39 19.25
CA TYR A 180 -0.28 -30.99 20.42
C TYR A 180 0.53 -29.99 21.27
N MET A 181 -0.16 -29.04 21.90
CA MET A 181 0.46 -28.22 22.92
C MET A 181 0.67 -29.09 24.18
N THR A 182 1.93 -29.33 24.55
CA THR A 182 2.29 -30.11 25.73
C THR A 182 2.74 -29.22 26.89
N ALA A 183 2.83 -29.81 28.08
CA ALA A 183 3.39 -29.14 29.26
C ALA A 183 4.94 -29.16 29.27
N ASP A 184 5.56 -29.84 28.30
CA ASP A 184 7.01 -29.91 28.16
C ASP A 184 7.53 -28.64 27.47
N ALA A 185 8.43 -27.94 28.16
CA ALA A 185 8.98 -26.69 27.66
C ALA A 185 9.88 -26.88 26.43
N SER A 186 10.53 -28.04 26.28
CA SER A 186 11.38 -28.32 25.14
C SER A 186 10.56 -28.50 23.86
N GLU A 187 9.44 -29.22 23.95
CA GLU A 187 8.48 -29.36 22.85
C GLU A 187 7.80 -28.03 22.51
N PHE A 188 7.45 -27.23 23.53
CA PHE A 188 6.91 -25.89 23.31
C PHE A 188 7.91 -24.98 22.57
N LEU A 189 9.17 -24.92 23.03
CA LEU A 189 10.23 -24.17 22.35
C LEU A 189 10.48 -24.69 20.93
N HIS A 190 10.49 -26.01 20.75
CA HIS A 190 10.62 -26.64 19.43
C HIS A 190 9.53 -26.17 18.47
N SER A 191 8.27 -26.06 18.93
CA SER A 191 7.14 -25.59 18.13
C SER A 191 7.26 -24.12 17.69
N LEU A 192 7.98 -23.30 18.46
CA LEU A 192 8.14 -21.86 18.20
C LEU A 192 9.43 -21.51 17.46
N THR A 193 10.39 -22.42 17.38
CA THR A 193 11.73 -22.17 16.83
C THR A 193 11.99 -22.84 15.49
N MET A 194 11.06 -23.69 15.03
CA MET A 194 11.07 -24.33 13.70
C MET A 194 12.45 -24.88 13.30
N PRO A 195 12.84 -26.04 13.85
CA PRO A 195 14.16 -26.61 13.59
C PRO A 195 14.36 -26.91 12.10
N GLY A 196 15.50 -26.48 11.56
CA GLY A 196 15.83 -26.62 10.14
C GLY A 196 15.76 -25.30 9.35
N VAL A 197 15.20 -24.23 9.92
CA VAL A 197 15.28 -22.90 9.33
C VAL A 197 16.65 -22.29 9.64
N ALA A 198 17.42 -21.98 8.58
CA ALA A 198 18.79 -21.46 8.67
C ALA A 198 18.89 -19.98 9.12
N VAL A 199 17.76 -19.36 9.47
CA VAL A 199 17.67 -17.93 9.87
C VAL A 199 16.84 -17.78 11.13
N ALA A 200 17.09 -16.72 11.89
CA ALA A 200 16.24 -16.31 13.00
C ALA A 200 14.84 -15.92 12.49
N GLN A 201 13.80 -16.31 13.22
CA GLN A 201 12.43 -15.94 12.91
C GLN A 201 12.07 -14.63 13.62
N ILE A 202 11.82 -13.57 12.86
CA ILE A 202 11.39 -12.27 13.40
C ILE A 202 9.94 -12.03 12.97
N VAL A 203 9.00 -12.18 13.90
CA VAL A 203 7.56 -12.11 13.63
C VAL A 203 6.94 -10.96 14.39
N HIS A 204 6.41 -9.98 13.66
CA HIS A 204 5.82 -8.78 14.26
C HIS A 204 6.75 -8.15 15.32
N SER A 205 8.03 -7.99 14.99
CA SER A 205 9.02 -7.47 15.93
C SER A 205 9.92 -6.46 15.23
N GLN A 206 10.45 -5.51 15.99
CA GLN A 206 11.49 -4.59 15.54
C GLN A 206 12.77 -4.91 16.31
N VAL A 207 13.84 -5.22 15.56
CA VAL A 207 15.15 -5.57 16.12
C VAL A 207 16.18 -4.65 15.51
N GLU A 208 16.86 -3.87 16.35
CA GLU A 208 17.89 -2.92 15.89
C GLU A 208 19.15 -3.63 15.36
N GLU A 209 19.56 -4.71 16.03
CA GLU A 209 20.76 -5.49 15.69
C GLU A 209 20.43 -6.96 15.36
N PRO A 210 19.75 -7.24 14.23
CA PRO A 210 19.31 -8.59 13.88
C PRO A 210 20.46 -9.60 13.69
N GLN A 211 21.69 -9.13 13.45
CA GLN A 211 22.89 -9.95 13.36
C GLN A 211 23.26 -10.66 14.67
N LEU A 212 22.71 -10.23 15.82
CA LEU A 212 22.92 -10.85 17.13
C LEU A 212 21.96 -12.02 17.41
N LEU A 213 21.08 -12.35 16.46
CA LEU A 213 20.13 -13.46 16.57
C LEU A 213 20.70 -14.69 15.85
N GLU A 214 20.88 -15.79 16.57
CA GLU A 214 21.37 -17.04 15.99
C GLU A 214 20.29 -17.80 15.18
N ALA A 215 20.71 -18.73 14.32
CA ALA A 215 19.79 -19.57 13.57
C ALA A 215 18.89 -20.39 14.50
N SER A 216 17.65 -20.64 14.06
CA SER A 216 16.65 -21.39 14.84
C SER A 216 16.28 -20.74 16.19
N CYS A 217 16.39 -19.43 16.33
CA CYS A 217 15.72 -18.67 17.39
C CYS A 217 14.46 -17.96 16.86
N SER A 218 13.60 -17.48 17.76
CA SER A 218 12.34 -16.81 17.41
C SER A 218 12.11 -15.56 18.24
N VAL A 219 11.73 -14.46 17.59
CA VAL A 219 11.46 -13.16 18.21
C VAL A 219 10.08 -12.69 17.76
N VAL A 220 9.10 -12.78 18.67
CA VAL A 220 7.68 -12.62 18.37
C VAL A 220 7.07 -11.48 19.17
N SER A 221 6.52 -10.47 18.49
CA SER A 221 5.91 -9.31 19.17
C SER A 221 6.87 -8.59 20.11
N CYS A 222 8.13 -8.38 19.70
CA CYS A 222 9.15 -7.74 20.52
C CYS A 222 9.72 -6.44 19.92
N LEU A 223 10.15 -5.53 20.79
CA LEU A 223 10.96 -4.36 20.45
C LEU A 223 12.32 -4.51 21.15
N LEU A 224 13.39 -4.71 20.37
CA LEU A 224 14.74 -4.90 20.88
C LEU A 224 15.60 -3.70 20.48
N GLU A 225 16.02 -2.92 21.48
CA GLU A 225 16.85 -1.72 21.34
C GLU A 225 18.28 -2.01 21.84
N GLY A 226 19.29 -1.67 21.05
CA GLY A 226 20.69 -1.98 21.33
C GLY A 226 21.05 -3.48 21.30
N PRO A 227 22.20 -3.87 21.88
CA PRO A 227 22.74 -5.21 21.69
C PRO A 227 21.99 -6.27 22.52
N VAL A 228 21.14 -7.06 21.87
CA VAL A 228 20.42 -8.19 22.47
C VAL A 228 20.79 -9.47 21.71
N TYR A 229 21.62 -10.32 22.33
CA TYR A 229 22.01 -11.61 21.77
C TYR A 229 20.98 -12.70 22.11
N LEU A 230 20.60 -13.49 21.11
CA LEU A 230 19.67 -14.61 21.26
C LEU A 230 20.25 -15.89 20.64
N GLY A 231 20.53 -16.88 21.50
CA GLY A 231 21.06 -18.18 21.13
C GLY A 231 20.02 -19.10 20.48
N PRO A 232 20.46 -20.27 20.00
CA PRO A 232 19.64 -21.18 19.21
C PRO A 232 18.59 -21.88 20.06
N ARG A 233 17.43 -22.17 19.46
CA ARG A 233 16.25 -22.76 20.13
C ARG A 233 15.72 -21.90 21.27
N SER A 234 15.99 -20.60 21.24
CA SER A 234 15.45 -19.64 22.21
C SER A 234 14.37 -18.77 21.59
N VAL A 235 13.45 -18.33 22.42
CA VAL A 235 12.27 -17.54 22.02
C VAL A 235 12.16 -16.30 22.91
N LEU A 236 12.02 -15.14 22.26
CA LEU A 236 11.57 -13.91 22.89
C LEU A 236 10.13 -13.64 22.47
N GLN A 237 9.24 -13.37 23.43
CA GLN A 237 7.84 -13.12 23.12
C GLN A 237 7.23 -11.98 23.95
N HIS A 238 6.61 -10.99 23.30
CA HIS A 238 5.95 -9.87 24.01
C HIS A 238 6.90 -9.10 24.94
N CYS A 239 8.12 -8.80 24.47
CA CYS A 239 9.11 -8.07 25.25
C CYS A 239 9.50 -6.73 24.61
N HIS A 240 9.76 -5.71 25.42
CA HIS A 240 10.48 -4.50 25.03
C HIS A 240 11.79 -4.46 25.82
N LEU A 241 12.92 -4.80 25.18
CA LEU A 241 14.20 -4.95 25.86
C LEU A 241 15.21 -3.92 25.37
N ARG A 242 16.06 -3.46 26.29
CA ARG A 242 17.18 -2.57 26.00
C ARG A 242 18.50 -3.21 26.42
N GLY A 243 19.37 -3.45 25.44
CA GLY A 243 20.69 -4.06 25.63
C GLY A 243 21.65 -3.24 26.51
N PRO A 244 22.77 -3.84 26.96
CA PRO A 244 23.28 -5.16 26.57
C PRO A 244 22.63 -6.34 27.31
N ILE A 245 22.09 -7.31 26.57
CA ILE A 245 21.44 -8.52 27.14
C ILE A 245 21.92 -9.78 26.40
N HIS A 246 22.19 -10.86 27.13
CA HIS A 246 22.65 -12.13 26.57
C HIS A 246 21.73 -13.30 26.96
N ILE A 247 20.94 -13.78 26.00
CA ILE A 247 20.05 -14.94 26.17
C ILE A 247 20.65 -16.10 25.38
N GLY A 248 21.24 -17.07 26.07
CA GLY A 248 21.82 -18.27 25.47
C GLY A 248 20.77 -19.27 24.98
N ALA A 249 21.21 -20.49 24.67
CA ALA A 249 20.38 -21.52 24.04
C ALA A 249 19.25 -22.06 24.95
N GLY A 250 18.14 -22.47 24.31
CA GLY A 250 17.03 -23.17 24.98
C GLY A 250 16.22 -22.32 25.96
N CYS A 251 16.16 -21.00 25.74
CA CYS A 251 15.48 -20.08 26.65
C CYS A 251 14.11 -19.62 26.13
N PHE A 252 13.14 -19.41 27.01
CA PHE A 252 11.89 -18.71 26.70
C PHE A 252 11.79 -17.47 27.58
N VAL A 253 11.75 -16.27 27.00
CA VAL A 253 11.59 -15.03 27.76
C VAL A 253 10.37 -14.27 27.27
N SER A 254 9.46 -13.94 28.19
CA SER A 254 8.23 -13.24 27.82
C SER A 254 7.75 -12.20 28.83
N GLY A 255 7.10 -11.15 28.33
CA GLY A 255 6.39 -10.17 29.16
C GLY A 255 7.30 -9.24 29.96
N LEU A 256 8.51 -8.98 29.47
CA LEU A 256 9.46 -8.02 30.05
C LEU A 256 9.44 -6.70 29.28
N ASP A 257 9.69 -5.59 29.97
CA ASP A 257 9.79 -4.26 29.36
C ASP A 257 11.13 -3.57 29.71
N THR A 258 11.30 -2.33 29.26
CA THR A 258 12.56 -1.59 29.41
C THR A 258 12.94 -1.36 30.87
N ALA A 259 11.98 -1.22 31.77
CA ALA A 259 12.24 -1.07 33.21
C ALA A 259 12.85 -2.34 33.83
N HIS A 260 12.68 -3.49 33.18
CA HIS A 260 13.19 -4.78 33.64
C HIS A 260 14.50 -5.19 32.95
N SER A 261 14.98 -4.43 31.97
CA SER A 261 16.15 -4.79 31.16
C SER A 261 17.45 -4.80 31.97
N GLU A 262 17.62 -3.87 32.91
CA GLU A 262 18.81 -3.81 33.77
C GLU A 262 19.00 -5.08 34.60
N ALA A 263 17.93 -5.75 35.00
CA ALA A 263 18.01 -7.00 35.77
C ALA A 263 18.61 -8.17 34.96
N LEU A 264 18.73 -8.03 33.64
CA LEU A 264 19.34 -9.02 32.74
C LEU A 264 20.78 -8.66 32.35
N HIS A 265 21.27 -7.47 32.71
CA HIS A 265 22.61 -7.03 32.35
C HIS A 265 23.67 -7.87 33.07
N GLY A 266 24.69 -8.32 32.33
CA GLY A 266 25.77 -9.15 32.87
C GLY A 266 25.39 -10.60 33.17
N LEU A 267 24.14 -11.00 32.93
CA LEU A 267 23.68 -12.37 33.09
C LEU A 267 23.66 -13.12 31.75
N GLU A 268 23.94 -14.41 31.80
CA GLU A 268 23.77 -15.31 30.67
C GLU A 268 22.70 -16.36 31.01
N LEU A 269 21.53 -16.24 30.40
CA LEU A 269 20.44 -17.22 30.58
C LEU A 269 20.67 -18.44 29.67
N ARG A 270 20.57 -19.67 30.20
CA ARG A 270 20.66 -20.91 29.41
C ARG A 270 19.67 -21.95 29.92
N ASP A 271 18.91 -22.57 29.02
CA ASP A 271 17.90 -23.59 29.34
C ASP A 271 16.86 -23.12 30.38
N LEU A 272 16.42 -21.86 30.31
CA LEU A 272 15.54 -21.22 31.30
C LEU A 272 14.30 -20.59 30.67
N ILE A 273 13.20 -20.60 31.41
CA ILE A 273 11.94 -19.95 31.08
C ILE A 273 11.73 -18.82 32.08
N LEU A 274 11.76 -17.58 31.61
CA LEU A 274 11.51 -16.37 32.39
C LEU A 274 10.26 -15.66 31.87
N GLN A 275 9.26 -15.46 32.72
CA GLN A 275 8.03 -14.80 32.32
C GLN A 275 7.62 -13.72 33.32
N GLY A 276 7.26 -12.55 32.80
CA GLY A 276 6.59 -11.48 33.54
C GLY A 276 5.08 -11.55 33.37
N HIS A 277 4.35 -11.50 34.48
CA HIS A 277 2.90 -11.61 34.54
C HIS A 277 2.28 -10.36 35.15
N HIS A 278 1.17 -9.89 34.57
CA HIS A 278 0.29 -8.94 35.24
C HIS A 278 -0.61 -9.70 36.20
N VAL A 279 -0.66 -9.26 37.46
CA VAL A 279 -1.46 -9.92 38.50
C VAL A 279 -2.34 -8.90 39.21
N ARG A 280 -3.53 -9.34 39.62
CA ARG A 280 -4.45 -8.57 40.43
C ARG A 280 -4.64 -9.23 41.78
N LEU A 281 -4.10 -8.59 42.82
CA LEU A 281 -4.16 -9.08 44.20
C LEU A 281 -5.06 -8.15 44.99
N HIS A 282 -6.18 -8.68 45.51
CA HIS A 282 -7.16 -7.90 46.28
C HIS A 282 -7.59 -6.57 45.63
N GLY A 283 -7.69 -6.56 44.30
CA GLY A 283 -8.09 -5.38 43.52
C GLY A 283 -6.93 -4.49 43.03
N SER A 284 -5.73 -4.65 43.57
CA SER A 284 -4.53 -3.90 43.18
C SER A 284 -3.76 -4.61 42.05
N LEU A 285 -3.35 -3.85 41.03
CA LEU A 285 -2.50 -4.35 39.94
C LEU A 285 -1.05 -4.40 40.40
N SER A 286 -0.37 -5.53 40.14
CA SER A 286 1.05 -5.73 40.41
C SER A 286 1.68 -6.57 39.29
N ARG A 287 3.00 -6.78 39.39
CA ARG A 287 3.80 -7.63 38.51
C ARG A 287 4.34 -8.82 39.30
N ALA A 288 4.32 -10.00 38.70
CA ALA A 288 4.95 -11.19 39.24
C ALA A 288 5.86 -11.80 38.18
N PHE A 289 6.96 -12.42 38.60
CA PHE A 289 7.92 -13.05 37.70
C PHE A 289 8.07 -14.52 38.04
N THR A 290 8.04 -15.37 37.03
CA THR A 290 8.27 -16.81 37.16
C THR A 290 9.55 -17.18 36.43
N LEU A 291 10.39 -17.97 37.10
CA LEU A 291 11.62 -18.53 36.54
C LEU A 291 11.58 -20.05 36.75
N VAL A 292 11.70 -20.82 35.68
CA VAL A 292 11.81 -22.28 35.73
C VAL A 292 12.86 -22.77 34.74
N GLY A 293 13.36 -23.99 34.93
CA GLY A 293 14.24 -24.69 33.99
C GLY A 293 13.46 -25.30 32.83
N ARG A 294 14.09 -25.36 31.65
CA ARG A 294 13.54 -26.04 30.46
C ARG A 294 13.26 -27.52 30.68
N LEU A 295 14.00 -28.18 31.57
CA LEU A 295 13.88 -29.60 31.89
C LEU A 295 12.97 -29.85 33.11
N ASP A 296 12.38 -28.80 33.70
CA ASP A 296 11.51 -28.95 34.85
C ASP A 296 10.15 -29.54 34.41
N SER A 297 9.69 -30.55 35.15
CA SER A 297 8.37 -31.15 34.92
C SER A 297 7.30 -30.42 35.72
N TRP A 298 6.23 -30.02 35.02
CA TRP A 298 5.01 -29.48 35.61
C TRP A 298 4.02 -30.59 36.01
N GLU A 299 4.33 -31.85 35.74
CA GLU A 299 3.48 -32.98 36.13
C GLU A 299 3.62 -33.30 37.62
N ARG A 300 2.51 -33.71 38.25
CA ARG A 300 2.49 -34.09 39.67
C ARG A 300 3.18 -35.42 39.98
N GLN A 301 3.51 -36.22 38.96
CA GLN A 301 4.09 -37.56 39.12
C GLN A 301 5.55 -37.58 38.64
N GLY A 302 6.50 -37.93 39.52
CA GLY A 302 7.92 -38.10 39.17
C GLY A 302 8.91 -37.48 40.17
N ALA A 303 10.22 -37.64 39.93
CA ALA A 303 11.26 -36.96 40.69
C ALA A 303 11.33 -35.49 40.25
N GLY A 304 10.73 -34.59 41.03
CA GLY A 304 10.64 -33.17 40.68
C GLY A 304 12.00 -32.47 40.55
N MET A 305 12.12 -31.61 39.54
CA MET A 305 13.24 -30.70 39.32
C MET A 305 12.77 -29.24 39.42
N TYR A 306 13.70 -28.35 39.75
CA TYR A 306 13.51 -26.91 39.65
C TYR A 306 14.81 -26.24 39.20
N LEU A 307 14.75 -25.38 38.19
CA LEU A 307 15.92 -24.78 37.52
C LEU A 307 16.89 -25.83 36.96
N ASN A 308 16.36 -26.90 36.35
CA ASN A 308 17.10 -28.02 35.74
C ASN A 308 17.92 -28.84 36.74
N MET A 309 17.65 -28.75 38.04
CA MET A 309 18.34 -29.51 39.08
C MET A 309 17.35 -30.18 40.03
N SER A 310 17.80 -31.23 40.72
CA SER A 310 16.99 -31.87 41.75
C SER A 310 16.71 -30.90 42.91
N TRP A 311 15.55 -31.05 43.58
CA TRP A 311 15.23 -30.23 44.75
C TRP A 311 16.33 -30.23 45.83
N ASN A 312 17.00 -31.36 46.06
CA ASN A 312 18.10 -31.47 47.02
C ASN A 312 19.30 -30.60 46.63
N GLU A 313 19.67 -30.62 45.35
CA GLU A 313 20.73 -29.77 44.82
C GLU A 313 20.34 -28.29 44.88
N PHE A 314 19.10 -27.96 44.53
CA PHE A 314 18.55 -26.62 44.62
C PHE A 314 18.63 -26.04 46.04
N PHE A 315 18.22 -26.80 47.06
CA PHE A 315 18.30 -26.36 48.46
C PHE A 315 19.73 -26.15 48.92
N LYS A 316 20.66 -27.04 48.54
CA LYS A 316 22.09 -26.90 48.85
C LYS A 316 22.69 -25.65 48.19
N LYS A 317 22.31 -25.38 46.94
CA LYS A 317 22.81 -24.25 46.16
C LYS A 317 22.32 -22.90 46.70
N THR A 318 21.03 -22.79 47.01
CA THR A 318 20.38 -21.51 47.33
C THR A 318 20.25 -21.22 48.82
N GLY A 319 20.32 -22.24 49.69
CA GLY A 319 20.03 -22.10 51.11
C GLY A 319 18.54 -21.98 51.45
N ILE A 320 17.65 -22.17 50.45
CA ILE A 320 16.21 -22.33 50.63
C ILE A 320 15.94 -23.69 51.28
N ARG A 321 14.93 -23.75 52.15
CA ARG A 321 14.50 -24.98 52.85
C ARG A 321 13.11 -25.39 52.38
N ASP A 322 12.74 -26.64 52.61
CA ASP A 322 11.43 -27.17 52.19
C ASP A 322 10.26 -26.40 52.81
N TRP A 323 10.36 -26.02 54.08
CA TRP A 323 9.33 -25.21 54.75
C TRP A 323 9.28 -23.74 54.30
N ASP A 324 10.26 -23.26 53.52
CA ASP A 324 10.12 -21.96 52.85
C ASP A 324 9.12 -22.05 51.68
N LEU A 325 8.92 -23.24 51.11
CA LEU A 325 8.13 -23.47 49.89
C LEU A 325 6.75 -24.06 50.15
N TRP A 326 6.64 -24.97 51.12
CA TRP A 326 5.39 -25.67 51.45
C TRP A 326 5.08 -25.54 52.93
N ASP A 327 3.78 -25.52 53.25
CA ASP A 327 3.37 -25.60 54.66
C ASP A 327 3.77 -26.97 55.23
N PRO A 328 4.12 -27.06 56.53
CA PRO A 328 4.52 -28.31 57.17
C PRO A 328 3.53 -29.46 56.96
N ASP A 329 2.23 -29.14 56.87
CA ASP A 329 1.13 -30.09 56.72
C ASP A 329 0.91 -30.56 55.26
N THR A 330 1.66 -30.03 54.28
CA THR A 330 1.51 -30.41 52.87
C THR A 330 2.02 -31.84 52.65
N PRO A 331 1.18 -32.78 52.16
CA PRO A 331 1.58 -34.17 51.92
C PRO A 331 2.76 -34.27 50.94
N PRO A 332 3.73 -35.18 51.14
CA PRO A 332 4.86 -35.34 50.21
C PRO A 332 4.44 -35.62 48.76
N SER A 333 3.28 -36.27 48.55
CA SER A 333 2.70 -36.50 47.22
C SER A 333 2.29 -35.22 46.49
N ASP A 334 2.05 -34.14 47.23
CA ASP A 334 1.55 -32.88 46.71
C ASP A 334 2.67 -31.82 46.63
N ARG A 335 3.87 -32.12 47.13
CA ARG A 335 5.06 -31.26 47.08
C ARG A 335 5.71 -31.35 45.70
N CYS A 336 5.29 -30.46 44.81
CA CYS A 336 5.77 -30.39 43.43
C CYS A 336 5.99 -28.92 43.02
N LEU A 337 6.47 -28.69 41.80
CA LEU A 337 6.71 -27.34 41.27
C LEU A 337 5.44 -26.47 41.28
N LEU A 338 4.28 -27.07 40.99
CA LEU A 338 2.98 -26.40 40.96
C LEU A 338 2.58 -25.79 42.32
N SER A 339 2.89 -26.50 43.41
CA SER A 339 2.49 -26.14 44.78
C SER A 339 3.57 -25.37 45.57
N ALA A 340 4.78 -25.25 45.04
CA ALA A 340 5.90 -24.57 45.70
C ALA A 340 5.76 -23.04 45.67
N ARG A 341 5.81 -22.37 46.83
CA ARG A 341 5.71 -20.89 46.95
C ARG A 341 6.98 -20.16 46.53
N LEU A 342 7.28 -20.23 45.23
CA LEU A 342 8.51 -19.71 44.64
C LEU A 342 8.45 -18.24 44.25
N PHE A 343 7.27 -17.74 43.87
CA PHE A 343 7.14 -16.51 43.09
C PHE A 343 6.73 -15.33 43.98
N PRO A 344 7.62 -14.34 44.20
CA PRO A 344 7.26 -13.11 44.91
C PRO A 344 6.16 -12.34 44.17
N VAL A 345 5.17 -11.87 44.91
CA VAL A 345 4.04 -11.09 44.38
C VAL A 345 3.86 -9.74 45.08
N LEU A 346 4.42 -9.59 46.28
CA LEU A 346 4.50 -8.34 47.01
C LEU A 346 5.74 -8.31 47.91
N HIS A 347 6.46 -7.18 47.97
CA HIS A 347 7.52 -6.94 48.95
C HIS A 347 7.20 -5.68 49.79
N PRO A 348 7.40 -5.68 51.12
CA PRO A 348 6.96 -4.57 51.99
C PRO A 348 7.65 -3.21 51.73
N MET A 349 8.88 -3.21 51.21
CA MET A 349 9.72 -2.00 51.14
C MET A 349 10.20 -1.62 49.74
N ARG A 350 9.90 -2.41 48.70
CA ARG A 350 10.36 -2.12 47.32
C ARG A 350 9.48 -2.76 46.26
N ALA A 351 9.58 -2.26 45.03
CA ALA A 351 9.00 -2.90 43.87
C ALA A 351 9.68 -4.24 43.56
N LEU A 352 8.90 -5.16 43.02
CA LEU A 352 9.39 -6.45 42.54
C LEU A 352 9.86 -6.35 41.09
N GLY A 353 10.88 -7.12 40.73
CA GLY A 353 11.40 -7.24 39.38
C GLY A 353 12.01 -8.64 39.12
N PRO A 354 12.51 -8.91 37.90
CA PRO A 354 13.13 -10.20 37.57
C PRO A 354 14.27 -10.59 38.50
N GLN A 355 14.99 -9.62 39.07
CA GLN A 355 16.06 -9.85 40.05
C GLN A 355 15.60 -10.69 41.26
N ASP A 356 14.31 -10.64 41.60
CA ASP A 356 13.73 -11.37 42.74
C ASP A 356 13.62 -12.88 42.53
N VAL A 357 13.78 -13.33 41.29
CA VAL A 357 13.85 -14.75 40.91
C VAL A 357 15.20 -15.11 40.30
N LEU A 358 15.87 -14.18 39.59
CA LEU A 358 17.16 -14.42 38.93
C LEU A 358 18.32 -14.65 39.90
N TRP A 359 18.27 -14.11 41.13
CA TRP A 359 19.32 -14.34 42.13
C TRP A 359 19.54 -15.84 42.45
N MET A 360 18.53 -16.70 42.22
CA MET A 360 18.62 -18.15 42.44
C MET A 360 19.64 -18.83 41.51
N LEU A 361 19.96 -18.20 40.37
CA LEU A 361 20.95 -18.70 39.43
C LEU A 361 22.38 -18.56 39.99
N TYR A 362 22.65 -17.44 40.69
CA TYR A 362 23.97 -17.05 41.22
C TYR A 362 23.89 -16.55 42.69
N PRO A 363 23.53 -17.41 43.66
CA PRO A 363 23.23 -16.98 45.04
C PRO A 363 24.42 -16.51 45.87
N GLN A 364 25.66 -16.66 45.37
CA GLN A 364 26.90 -16.38 46.09
C GLN A 364 27.33 -14.89 46.01
N GLU A 365 26.71 -14.09 45.15
CA GLU A 365 27.20 -12.73 44.82
C GLU A 365 26.90 -11.68 45.90
N ASP A 366 25.89 -11.88 46.76
CA ASP A 366 25.36 -10.82 47.64
C ASP A 366 25.21 -11.22 49.12
N ARG A 367 26.11 -12.08 49.63
CA ARG A 367 26.18 -12.47 51.07
C ARG A 367 24.81 -12.84 51.70
N GLY A 368 23.94 -13.47 50.91
CA GLY A 368 22.60 -13.91 51.31
C GLY A 368 21.54 -12.82 51.49
N GLU A 369 21.79 -11.59 51.06
CA GLU A 369 20.80 -10.50 51.09
C GLU A 369 19.59 -10.78 50.20
N ALA A 370 19.83 -11.23 48.96
CA ALA A 370 18.76 -11.64 48.05
C ALA A 370 17.85 -12.73 48.64
N LEU A 371 18.41 -13.75 49.33
CA LEU A 371 17.63 -14.78 50.01
C LEU A 371 16.78 -14.20 51.16
N ARG A 372 17.32 -13.23 51.93
CA ARG A 372 16.55 -12.55 53.00
C ARG A 372 15.41 -11.74 52.43
N ALA A 373 15.64 -10.98 51.37
CA ALA A 373 14.61 -10.20 50.68
C ALA A 373 13.54 -11.13 50.06
N TRP A 374 13.96 -12.23 49.45
CA TRP A 374 13.04 -13.24 48.91
C TRP A 374 12.19 -13.89 50.02
N ARG A 375 12.75 -14.15 51.21
CA ARG A 375 12.01 -14.59 52.42
C ARG A 375 11.06 -13.55 53.00
N ALA A 376 11.40 -12.27 52.91
CA ALA A 376 10.55 -11.17 53.36
C ALA A 376 9.38 -10.86 52.41
N SER A 377 9.42 -11.39 51.19
CA SER A 377 8.35 -11.21 50.20
C SER A 377 7.16 -12.11 50.50
N TRP A 378 5.95 -11.63 50.21
CA TRP A 378 4.81 -12.52 50.05
C TRP A 378 4.95 -13.27 48.73
N ARG A 379 4.89 -14.60 48.79
CA ARG A 379 5.11 -15.49 47.65
C ARG A 379 3.91 -16.40 47.45
N LEU A 380 3.63 -16.70 46.19
CA LEU A 380 2.61 -17.65 45.76
C LEU A 380 3.25 -18.82 45.01
N SER A 381 2.58 -19.97 45.05
CA SER A 381 2.85 -21.05 44.11
C SER A 381 2.21 -20.78 42.75
N TRP A 382 2.55 -21.56 41.73
CA TRP A 382 1.91 -21.41 40.41
C TRP A 382 0.40 -21.65 40.49
N GLU A 383 -0.05 -22.66 41.25
CA GLU A 383 -1.47 -22.95 41.48
C GLU A 383 -2.22 -21.77 42.12
N GLN A 384 -1.55 -21.02 42.99
CA GLN A 384 -2.11 -19.84 43.64
C GLN A 384 -2.01 -18.58 42.76
N LEU A 385 -0.98 -18.49 41.91
CA LEU A 385 -0.74 -17.35 41.04
C LEU A 385 -1.69 -17.31 39.83
N GLN A 386 -1.99 -18.48 39.25
CA GLN A 386 -2.77 -18.59 38.03
C GLN A 386 -4.17 -17.92 38.10
N PRO A 387 -4.96 -18.04 39.19
CA PRO A 387 -6.22 -17.32 39.34
C PRO A 387 -6.06 -15.81 39.48
N CYS A 388 -4.88 -15.33 39.88
CA CYS A 388 -4.59 -13.91 40.06
C CYS A 388 -4.11 -13.22 38.77
N LEU A 389 -3.90 -13.95 37.67
CA LEU A 389 -3.43 -13.37 36.40
C LEU A 389 -4.46 -12.39 35.82
N ASP A 390 -4.04 -11.14 35.59
CA ASP A 390 -4.86 -10.12 34.98
C ASP A 390 -4.74 -10.18 33.44
N ARG A 391 -5.69 -10.90 32.83
CA ARG A 391 -5.75 -11.06 31.38
C ARG A 391 -5.99 -9.74 30.65
N ALA A 392 -6.80 -8.84 31.23
CA ALA A 392 -7.12 -7.55 30.62
C ALA A 392 -5.88 -6.65 30.58
N ALA A 393 -5.14 -6.56 31.70
CA ALA A 393 -3.88 -5.82 31.74
C ALA A 393 -2.82 -6.42 30.81
N THR A 394 -2.75 -7.75 30.72
CA THR A 394 -1.84 -8.44 29.79
C THR A 394 -2.14 -8.11 28.33
N LEU A 395 -3.42 -8.15 27.93
CA LEU A 395 -3.84 -7.79 26.57
C LEU A 395 -3.59 -6.31 26.28
N ALA A 396 -3.86 -5.42 27.24
CA ALA A 396 -3.58 -3.99 27.12
C ALA A 396 -2.07 -3.74 26.89
N SER A 397 -1.19 -4.33 27.71
CA SER A 397 0.26 -4.19 27.56
C SER A 397 0.76 -4.72 26.21
N ARG A 398 0.24 -5.87 25.75
CA ARG A 398 0.58 -6.41 24.42
C ARG A 398 0.13 -5.50 23.29
N ARG A 399 -1.04 -4.87 23.42
CA ARG A 399 -1.55 -3.88 22.47
C ARG A 399 -0.67 -2.64 22.45
N ASP A 400 -0.26 -2.13 23.60
CA ASP A 400 0.62 -0.96 23.68
C ASP A 400 1.99 -1.26 23.03
N LEU A 401 2.53 -2.46 23.27
CA LEU A 401 3.76 -2.93 22.65
C LEU A 401 3.64 -3.05 21.11
N PHE A 402 2.53 -3.60 20.60
CA PHE A 402 2.23 -3.63 19.17
C PHE A 402 2.30 -2.22 18.57
N PHE A 403 1.72 -1.22 19.25
CA PHE A 403 1.73 0.15 18.75
C PHE A 403 3.08 0.83 18.85
N CYS A 404 3.85 0.60 19.93
CA CYS A 404 5.24 1.07 20.00
C CYS A 404 6.07 0.56 18.82
N GLN A 405 5.94 -0.73 18.47
CA GLN A 405 6.59 -1.31 17.30
C GLN A 405 6.07 -0.72 15.99
N ALA A 406 4.77 -0.51 15.88
CA ALA A 406 4.16 0.12 14.71
C ALA A 406 4.71 1.53 14.45
N LEU A 407 4.89 2.34 15.49
CA LEU A 407 5.47 3.69 15.37
C LEU A 407 6.92 3.62 14.86
N GLN A 408 7.74 2.74 15.42
CA GLN A 408 9.13 2.55 14.96
C GLN A 408 9.19 2.03 13.53
N LYS A 409 8.31 1.09 13.18
CA LYS A 409 8.19 0.59 11.82
C LYS A 409 7.80 1.69 10.83
N ALA A 410 6.81 2.52 11.16
CA ALA A 410 6.39 3.63 10.31
C ALA A 410 7.55 4.61 10.06
N ARG A 411 8.27 4.97 11.13
CA ARG A 411 9.48 5.80 11.06
C ARG A 411 10.53 5.18 10.13
N HIS A 412 10.94 3.94 10.40
CA HIS A 412 11.97 3.25 9.62
C HIS A 412 11.58 3.10 8.14
N VAL A 413 10.33 2.74 7.85
CA VAL A 413 9.82 2.61 6.47
C VAL A 413 9.96 3.91 5.69
N LEU A 414 9.69 5.05 6.34
CA LEU A 414 9.77 6.37 5.71
C LEU A 414 11.22 6.83 5.55
N GLU A 415 12.00 6.81 6.64
CA GLU A 415 13.41 7.25 6.64
C GLU A 415 14.28 6.40 5.71
N ALA A 416 14.07 5.08 5.67
CA ALA A 416 14.77 4.15 4.78
C ALA A 416 14.16 4.05 3.37
N ARG A 417 13.13 4.86 3.05
CA ARG A 417 12.47 4.92 1.73
C ARG A 417 11.95 3.58 1.24
N GLN A 418 11.47 2.73 2.14
CA GLN A 418 11.00 1.39 1.78
C GLN A 418 9.65 1.46 1.06
N ASP A 419 9.48 0.64 0.02
CA ASP A 419 8.22 0.48 -0.71
C ASP A 419 7.20 -0.40 0.04
N LEU A 420 7.01 -0.12 1.32
CA LEU A 420 6.04 -0.78 2.19
C LEU A 420 4.82 0.13 2.43
N CYS A 421 3.63 -0.46 2.27
CA CYS A 421 2.38 0.23 2.50
C CYS A 421 2.11 0.40 4.01
N LEU A 422 1.96 1.65 4.46
CA LEU A 422 1.63 1.97 5.85
C LEU A 422 0.13 2.01 6.13
N LEU A 423 -0.72 1.95 5.10
CA LEU A 423 -2.18 2.05 5.26
C LEU A 423 -2.80 0.99 6.19
N PRO A 424 -2.39 -0.30 6.16
CA PRO A 424 -2.88 -1.29 7.13
C PRO A 424 -2.56 -0.92 8.58
N LEU A 425 -1.35 -0.38 8.81
CA LEU A 425 -0.90 0.08 10.11
C LEU A 425 -1.68 1.32 10.56
N ILE A 426 -1.87 2.28 9.65
CA ILE A 426 -2.68 3.49 9.89
C ILE A 426 -4.11 3.11 10.29
N ARG A 427 -4.74 2.18 9.57
CA ARG A 427 -6.10 1.72 9.88
C ARG A 427 -6.17 1.05 11.25
N ALA A 428 -5.19 0.19 11.58
CA ALA A 428 -5.12 -0.43 12.90
C ALA A 428 -4.94 0.61 14.02
N ALA A 429 -4.04 1.58 13.82
CA ALA A 429 -3.80 2.65 14.79
C ALA A 429 -5.04 3.54 15.00
N VAL A 430 -5.76 3.89 13.94
CA VAL A 430 -7.01 4.66 14.06
C VAL A 430 -8.09 3.85 14.76
N GLY A 431 -8.29 2.59 14.35
CA GLY A 431 -9.33 1.71 14.94
C GLY A 431 -9.14 1.44 16.42
N GLU A 432 -7.89 1.42 16.90
CA GLU A 432 -7.54 1.18 18.31
C GLU A 432 -7.31 2.47 19.12
N GLY A 433 -7.51 3.66 18.53
CA GLY A 433 -7.36 4.94 19.22
C GLY A 433 -5.91 5.43 19.41
N CYS A 434 -4.96 4.90 18.64
CA CYS A 434 -3.54 5.25 18.64
C CYS A 434 -3.15 6.26 17.54
N SER A 435 -4.10 7.02 16.99
CA SER A 435 -3.83 8.01 15.94
C SER A 435 -2.93 9.16 16.38
N GLY A 436 -3.06 9.64 17.63
CA GLY A 436 -2.26 10.75 18.16
C GLY A 436 -0.74 10.49 18.14
N PRO A 437 -0.25 9.42 18.79
CA PRO A 437 1.17 9.05 18.72
C PRO A 437 1.70 8.81 17.30
N LEU A 438 0.85 8.28 16.41
CA LEU A 438 1.19 8.08 15.01
C LEU A 438 1.35 9.41 14.26
N LEU A 439 0.40 10.34 14.42
CA LEU A 439 0.50 11.69 13.85
C LEU A 439 1.79 12.39 14.32
N ALA A 440 2.07 12.38 15.61
CA ALA A 440 3.28 12.98 16.15
C ALA A 440 4.57 12.33 15.62
N THR A 441 4.55 11.02 15.36
CA THR A 441 5.69 10.32 14.75
C THR A 441 5.88 10.73 13.29
N LEU A 442 4.80 10.83 12.52
CA LEU A 442 4.84 11.29 11.13
C LEU A 442 5.29 12.74 11.01
N ASP A 443 4.83 13.63 11.90
CA ASP A 443 5.27 15.02 11.96
C ASP A 443 6.78 15.11 12.25
N LYS A 444 7.29 14.30 13.20
CA LYS A 444 8.74 14.24 13.50
C LYS A 444 9.55 13.76 12.31
N VAL A 445 9.08 12.73 11.59
CA VAL A 445 9.75 12.25 10.38
C VAL A 445 9.75 13.32 9.29
N ALA A 446 8.62 14.00 9.09
CA ALA A 446 8.51 15.06 8.10
C ALA A 446 9.43 16.25 8.42
N ALA A 447 9.45 16.72 9.67
CA ALA A 447 10.29 17.84 10.10
C ALA A 447 11.79 17.50 10.09
N GLY A 448 12.15 16.25 10.42
CA GLY A 448 13.54 15.78 10.46
C GLY A 448 14.08 15.27 9.12
N ALA A 449 13.30 15.31 8.05
CA ALA A 449 13.71 14.77 6.75
C ALA A 449 14.66 15.72 6.02
N GLU A 450 15.83 15.20 5.63
CA GLU A 450 16.75 15.88 4.71
C GLU A 450 16.27 15.81 3.24
N ASP A 451 15.50 14.76 2.92
CA ASP A 451 14.99 14.50 1.58
C ASP A 451 13.52 14.95 1.45
N PRO A 452 13.20 15.82 0.48
CA PRO A 452 11.83 16.29 0.28
C PRO A 452 10.81 15.19 -0.01
N GLY A 453 11.22 14.06 -0.60
CA GLY A 453 10.36 12.90 -0.86
C GLY A 453 9.97 12.16 0.43
N VAL A 454 10.89 12.04 1.39
CA VAL A 454 10.58 11.50 2.73
C VAL A 454 9.59 12.40 3.46
N ALA A 455 9.82 13.72 3.42
CA ALA A 455 8.91 14.70 4.02
C ALA A 455 7.51 14.66 3.38
N ALA A 456 7.46 14.69 2.04
CA ALA A 456 6.20 14.63 1.29
C ALA A 456 5.41 13.36 1.60
N ARG A 457 6.07 12.19 1.61
CA ARG A 457 5.42 10.91 1.94
C ARG A 457 4.93 10.86 3.39
N ALA A 458 5.66 11.43 4.34
CA ALA A 458 5.21 11.52 5.73
C ALA A 458 3.95 12.40 5.87
N LEU A 459 3.90 13.55 5.18
CA LEU A 459 2.72 14.42 5.12
C LEU A 459 1.53 13.72 4.43
N ALA A 460 1.77 12.94 3.37
CA ALA A 460 0.77 12.09 2.72
C ALA A 460 0.17 11.07 3.72
N CYS A 461 1.02 10.44 4.53
CA CYS A 461 0.61 9.51 5.56
C CYS A 461 -0.23 10.20 6.65
N VAL A 462 0.07 11.45 7.01
CA VAL A 462 -0.79 12.24 7.91
C VAL A 462 -2.19 12.42 7.31
N ALA A 463 -2.26 12.76 6.02
CA ALA A 463 -3.53 12.87 5.33
C ALA A 463 -4.30 11.53 5.30
N ASP A 464 -3.60 10.39 5.18
CA ASP A 464 -4.20 9.05 5.29
C ASP A 464 -4.72 8.73 6.69
N VAL A 465 -4.01 9.13 7.75
CA VAL A 465 -4.49 9.01 9.13
C VAL A 465 -5.79 9.80 9.31
N LEU A 466 -5.80 11.07 8.89
CA LEU A 466 -6.98 11.93 8.96
C LEU A 466 -8.16 11.39 8.14
N GLY A 467 -7.88 10.86 6.94
CA GLY A 467 -8.88 10.21 6.11
C GLY A 467 -9.47 8.94 6.74
N CYS A 468 -8.64 8.13 7.40
CA CYS A 468 -9.09 6.96 8.14
C CYS A 468 -9.92 7.35 9.37
N MET A 469 -9.52 8.38 10.12
CA MET A 469 -10.29 8.91 11.26
C MET A 469 -11.67 9.43 10.86
N ALA A 470 -11.86 9.83 9.60
CA ALA A 470 -13.16 10.25 9.10
C ALA A 470 -14.11 9.08 8.79
N GLU A 471 -13.61 7.83 8.76
CA GLU A 471 -14.40 6.60 8.53
C GLU A 471 -15.27 6.64 7.26
N GLY A 472 -14.75 7.26 6.19
CA GLY A 472 -15.51 7.43 4.93
C GLY A 472 -16.65 8.47 5.01
N ARG A 473 -16.79 9.17 6.13
CA ARG A 473 -17.72 10.30 6.32
C ARG A 473 -17.00 11.62 6.00
N GLY A 474 -17.74 12.72 5.85
CA GLY A 474 -17.14 14.05 5.61
C GLY A 474 -16.89 14.42 4.15
N GLY A 475 -17.30 13.56 3.20
CA GLY A 475 -17.27 13.84 1.77
C GLY A 475 -15.99 13.38 1.07
N LEU A 476 -15.81 13.78 -0.18
CA LEU A 476 -14.69 13.34 -1.01
C LEU A 476 -13.37 13.98 -0.54
N ARG A 477 -12.30 13.20 -0.39
CA ARG A 477 -10.95 13.74 -0.20
C ARG A 477 -10.36 14.19 -1.54
N SER A 478 -11.00 15.17 -2.16
CA SER A 478 -10.61 15.76 -3.45
C SER A 478 -11.02 17.23 -3.49
N GLY A 479 -10.25 18.07 -4.17
CA GLY A 479 -10.55 19.49 -4.34
C GLY A 479 -9.47 20.44 -3.80
N PRO A 480 -9.71 21.77 -3.88
CA PRO A 480 -8.72 22.78 -3.52
C PRO A 480 -8.51 22.91 -2.01
N ALA A 481 -7.29 23.27 -1.62
CA ALA A 481 -6.84 23.47 -0.26
C ALA A 481 -6.52 24.96 0.02
N ALA A 482 -7.50 25.85 -0.14
CA ALA A 482 -7.31 27.31 -0.14
C ALA A 482 -7.91 28.03 1.08
N ASN A 483 -7.86 27.40 2.26
CA ASN A 483 -8.37 28.01 3.48
C ASN A 483 -7.34 28.99 4.06
N PRO A 484 -7.73 30.23 4.43
CA PRO A 484 -6.81 31.24 4.96
C PRO A 484 -5.98 30.81 6.18
N GLU A 485 -6.53 29.97 7.05
CA GLU A 485 -5.86 29.49 8.27
C GLU A 485 -4.62 28.64 7.95
N TRP A 486 -4.54 28.06 6.75
CA TRP A 486 -3.43 27.22 6.30
C TRP A 486 -2.38 27.96 5.46
N ILE A 487 -2.59 29.25 5.15
CA ILE A 487 -1.67 30.04 4.32
C ILE A 487 -0.30 30.20 4.99
N GLN A 488 -0.28 30.47 6.30
CA GLN A 488 0.97 30.65 7.03
C GLN A 488 1.81 29.36 7.10
N PRO A 489 1.25 28.17 7.44
CA PRO A 489 1.99 26.93 7.32
C PRO A 489 2.58 26.70 5.92
N PHE A 490 1.82 26.97 4.85
CA PHE A 490 2.29 26.82 3.48
C PHE A 490 3.42 27.79 3.13
N SER A 491 3.39 29.03 3.62
CA SER A 491 4.45 30.01 3.30
C SER A 491 5.81 29.60 3.88
N TYR A 492 5.85 28.93 5.04
CA TYR A 492 7.11 28.36 5.55
C TYR A 492 7.66 27.29 4.62
N LEU A 493 6.80 26.37 4.15
CA LEU A 493 7.21 25.33 3.19
C LEU A 493 7.71 25.94 1.88
N GLU A 494 7.02 26.95 1.34
CA GLU A 494 7.43 27.67 0.11
C GLU A 494 8.82 28.29 0.23
N CYS A 495 9.16 28.83 1.42
CA CYS A 495 10.47 29.39 1.73
C CYS A 495 11.55 28.34 2.04
N GLY A 496 11.21 27.04 2.00
CA GLY A 496 12.12 25.94 2.32
C GLY A 496 12.33 25.69 3.82
N ASP A 497 11.55 26.33 4.69
CA ASP A 497 11.59 26.12 6.15
C ASP A 497 10.68 24.96 6.54
N LEU A 498 11.17 23.74 6.29
CA LEU A 498 10.41 22.51 6.47
C LEU A 498 9.99 22.29 7.92
N VAL A 499 10.90 22.49 8.88
CA VAL A 499 10.64 22.27 10.31
C VAL A 499 9.49 23.13 10.79
N ARG A 500 9.56 24.46 10.57
CA ARG A 500 8.50 25.38 11.02
C ARG A 500 7.21 25.19 10.24
N GLY A 501 7.29 24.83 8.96
CA GLY A 501 6.12 24.48 8.16
C GLY A 501 5.35 23.29 8.72
N VAL A 502 6.05 22.18 9.04
CA VAL A 502 5.44 20.97 9.62
C VAL A 502 4.87 21.24 11.01
N GLU A 503 5.61 21.97 11.87
CA GLU A 503 5.13 22.35 13.20
C GLU A 503 3.85 23.21 13.12
N ALA A 504 3.81 24.20 12.21
CA ALA A 504 2.65 25.04 11.99
C ALA A 504 1.45 24.25 11.43
N LEU A 505 1.68 23.31 10.51
CA LEU A 505 0.64 22.40 10.01
C LEU A 505 0.05 21.56 11.15
N ALA A 506 0.89 20.99 12.02
CA ALA A 506 0.46 20.18 13.14
C ALA A 506 -0.36 20.99 14.16
N GLN A 507 0.08 22.22 14.49
CA GLN A 507 -0.65 23.13 15.37
C GLN A 507 -2.02 23.52 14.79
N GLU A 508 -2.08 23.80 13.49
CA GLU A 508 -3.35 24.13 12.83
C GLU A 508 -4.29 22.92 12.81
N ARG A 509 -3.78 21.73 12.46
CA ARG A 509 -4.53 20.47 12.41
C ARG A 509 -5.34 20.17 13.68
N GLU A 510 -4.82 20.48 14.86
CA GLU A 510 -5.52 20.23 16.14
C GLU A 510 -6.91 20.90 16.21
N LYS A 511 -7.10 22.03 15.51
CA LYS A 511 -8.39 22.74 15.44
C LYS A 511 -9.43 22.02 14.56
N TRP A 512 -9.00 21.01 13.78
CA TRP A 512 -9.79 20.37 12.73
C TRP A 512 -10.15 18.90 13.03
N LEU A 513 -9.79 18.38 14.21
CA LEU A 513 -10.00 16.96 14.54
C LEU A 513 -11.41 16.62 15.03
N SER A 514 -12.28 17.62 15.25
CA SER A 514 -13.54 17.46 15.98
C SER A 514 -14.66 16.73 15.24
N ARG A 515 -14.66 16.72 13.89
CA ARG A 515 -15.69 16.05 13.10
C ARG A 515 -15.18 15.58 11.73
N PRO A 516 -15.77 14.52 11.13
CA PRO A 516 -15.30 13.94 9.88
C PRO A 516 -15.10 14.93 8.71
N ALA A 517 -16.00 15.90 8.56
CA ALA A 517 -15.86 16.90 7.50
C ALA A 517 -14.62 17.80 7.66
N LEU A 518 -14.19 18.09 8.89
CA LEU A 518 -12.97 18.86 9.14
C LEU A 518 -11.73 17.99 8.96
N LEU A 519 -11.78 16.72 9.36
CA LEU A 519 -10.71 15.74 9.12
C LEU A 519 -10.40 15.59 7.62
N VAL A 520 -11.43 15.41 6.79
CA VAL A 520 -11.27 15.31 5.33
C VAL A 520 -10.70 16.60 4.75
N ARG A 521 -11.11 17.77 5.26
CA ARG A 521 -10.58 19.06 4.81
C ARG A 521 -9.12 19.24 5.21
N ALA A 522 -8.75 18.93 6.45
CA ALA A 522 -7.37 18.94 6.92
C ALA A 522 -6.50 17.98 6.09
N ALA A 523 -6.99 16.78 5.78
CA ALA A 523 -6.29 15.83 4.90
C ALA A 523 -5.97 16.45 3.51
N ARG A 524 -6.90 17.22 2.93
CA ARG A 524 -6.65 17.94 1.67
C ARG A 524 -5.58 19.03 1.82
N HIS A 525 -5.46 19.67 2.99
CA HIS A 525 -4.41 20.65 3.25
C HIS A 525 -3.03 19.99 3.40
N TYR A 526 -2.95 18.80 4.00
CA TYR A 526 -1.72 18.00 4.01
C TYR A 526 -1.36 17.50 2.61
N GLU A 527 -2.35 17.12 1.78
CA GLU A 527 -2.13 16.86 0.35
C GLU A 527 -1.63 18.14 -0.36
N GLY A 528 -2.12 19.33 0.00
CA GLY A 528 -1.57 20.59 -0.50
C GLY A 528 -0.09 20.81 -0.10
N ALA A 529 0.26 20.49 1.15
CA ALA A 529 1.62 20.63 1.66
C ALA A 529 2.62 19.71 0.95
N GLU A 530 2.28 18.44 0.72
CA GLU A 530 3.16 17.55 -0.08
C GLU A 530 3.33 18.05 -1.52
N GLN A 531 2.31 18.70 -2.12
CA GLN A 531 2.41 19.22 -3.49
C GLN A 531 3.37 20.41 -3.56
N ILE A 532 3.50 21.21 -2.50
CA ILE A 532 4.53 22.26 -2.41
C ILE A 532 5.93 21.65 -2.51
N LEU A 533 6.16 20.54 -1.78
CA LEU A 533 7.45 19.83 -1.80
C LEU A 533 7.74 19.16 -3.15
N ILE A 534 6.73 18.52 -3.76
CA ILE A 534 6.83 17.98 -5.13
C ILE A 534 7.19 19.11 -6.09
N ARG A 535 6.50 20.24 -6.00
CA ARG A 535 6.73 21.38 -6.87
C ARG A 535 8.17 21.87 -6.75
N GLN A 536 8.69 22.07 -5.54
CA GLN A 536 10.08 22.47 -5.32
C GLN A 536 11.08 21.46 -5.91
N ALA A 537 10.82 20.16 -5.75
CA ALA A 537 11.62 19.12 -6.38
C ALA A 537 11.61 19.23 -7.91
N VAL A 538 10.46 19.45 -8.54
CA VAL A 538 10.34 19.61 -9.99
C VAL A 538 10.95 20.93 -10.48
N MET A 539 10.90 22.01 -9.68
CA MET A 539 11.54 23.29 -10.01
C MET A 539 13.05 23.16 -10.23
N THR A 540 13.69 22.12 -9.68
CA THR A 540 15.10 21.82 -9.96
C THR A 540 15.38 21.57 -11.45
N SER A 541 14.37 21.25 -12.26
CA SER A 541 14.50 21.17 -13.73
C SER A 541 15.02 22.46 -14.38
N GLN A 542 14.86 23.63 -13.73
CA GLN A 542 15.36 24.91 -14.21
C GLN A 542 16.88 24.92 -14.45
N HIS A 543 17.65 24.07 -13.76
CA HIS A 543 19.10 23.93 -13.97
C HIS A 543 19.47 23.48 -15.38
N PHE A 544 18.53 22.88 -16.12
CA PHE A 544 18.71 22.41 -17.49
C PHE A 544 18.11 23.37 -18.53
N VAL A 545 17.57 24.51 -18.11
CA VAL A 545 17.05 25.54 -19.01
C VAL A 545 18.21 26.46 -19.41
N SER A 546 18.60 26.38 -20.68
CA SER A 546 19.67 27.21 -21.24
C SER A 546 19.20 27.96 -22.49
N THR A 547 19.70 29.18 -22.66
CA THR A 547 19.41 30.02 -23.82
C THR A 547 20.69 30.62 -24.38
N GLN A 548 20.77 30.80 -25.69
CA GLN A 548 21.86 31.49 -26.36
C GLN A 548 21.42 32.86 -26.87
N PRO A 549 22.18 33.94 -26.62
CA PRO A 549 21.87 35.24 -27.21
C PRO A 549 21.88 35.18 -28.74
N VAL A 550 20.87 35.77 -29.36
CA VAL A 550 20.77 35.97 -30.82
C VAL A 550 20.27 37.37 -31.10
N GLU A 551 20.27 37.78 -32.38
CA GLU A 551 19.79 39.10 -32.76
C GLU A 551 18.31 39.29 -32.34
N LEU A 552 18.08 40.43 -31.68
CA LEU A 552 16.76 40.85 -31.22
C LEU A 552 15.85 41.11 -32.44
N THR A 553 14.64 40.56 -32.45
CA THR A 553 13.74 40.70 -33.61
C THR A 553 13.34 42.15 -33.83
N ALA A 554 13.11 42.56 -35.08
CA ALA A 554 12.66 43.91 -35.38
C ALA A 554 11.29 44.22 -34.74
N LEU A 555 11.04 45.50 -34.44
CA LEU A 555 9.73 45.93 -33.95
C LEU A 555 8.64 45.58 -34.97
N GLY A 556 7.55 44.97 -34.50
CA GLY A 556 6.43 44.54 -35.34
C GLY A 556 6.60 43.17 -36.01
N GLN A 557 7.81 42.61 -36.02
CA GLN A 557 8.11 41.33 -36.67
C GLN A 557 7.55 40.15 -35.86
N TRP A 558 6.76 39.29 -36.52
CA TRP A 558 6.19 38.10 -35.86
C TRP A 558 7.16 36.93 -35.86
N VAL A 559 7.39 36.37 -34.68
CA VAL A 559 7.90 35.02 -34.49
C VAL A 559 6.69 34.09 -34.38
N VAL A 560 6.60 33.08 -35.22
CA VAL A 560 5.50 32.10 -35.22
C VAL A 560 6.05 30.73 -34.87
N THR A 561 5.37 30.06 -33.96
CA THR A 561 5.66 28.68 -33.55
C THR A 561 4.43 27.81 -33.75
N GLU A 562 4.63 26.64 -34.32
CA GLU A 562 3.58 25.64 -34.54
C GLU A 562 4.07 24.30 -34.01
N CYS A 563 3.18 23.58 -33.32
CA CYS A 563 3.48 22.33 -32.67
C CYS A 563 2.43 21.27 -33.05
N PRO A 564 2.86 20.01 -33.27
CA PRO A 564 1.96 18.88 -33.37
C PRO A 564 1.26 18.60 -32.02
N ALA A 565 0.20 17.80 -32.06
CA ALA A 565 -0.37 17.18 -30.86
C ALA A 565 0.47 15.94 -30.46
N ARG A 566 0.07 15.23 -29.40
CA ARG A 566 0.79 14.02 -28.98
C ARG A 566 -0.09 12.85 -28.55
N VAL A 567 0.40 11.64 -28.80
CA VAL A 567 -0.15 10.37 -28.28
C VAL A 567 0.94 9.49 -27.70
N ASP A 568 0.63 8.73 -26.67
CA ASP A 568 1.60 7.91 -25.93
C ASP A 568 1.28 6.42 -26.06
N PHE A 569 2.24 5.58 -26.45
CA PHE A 569 2.00 4.15 -26.64
C PHE A 569 2.33 3.31 -25.40
N SER A 570 3.16 3.84 -24.50
CA SER A 570 3.51 3.18 -23.24
C SER A 570 4.08 4.18 -22.24
N GLY A 571 3.89 3.90 -20.96
CA GLY A 571 4.69 4.50 -19.89
C GLY A 571 4.09 5.70 -19.17
N GLY A 572 3.07 6.36 -19.72
CA GLY A 572 2.44 7.51 -19.05
C GLY A 572 1.98 7.18 -17.62
N TRP A 573 2.08 8.19 -16.74
CA TRP A 573 2.11 8.13 -15.27
C TRP A 573 3.48 7.84 -14.66
N SER A 574 4.40 7.13 -15.33
CA SER A 574 5.77 6.98 -14.82
C SER A 574 6.57 8.30 -14.89
N ASP A 575 6.15 9.22 -15.75
CA ASP A 575 6.67 10.59 -15.90
C ASP A 575 6.14 11.57 -14.86
N THR A 576 5.16 11.18 -14.05
CA THR A 576 4.49 12.05 -13.11
C THR A 576 5.28 12.16 -11.81
N PRO A 577 5.71 13.37 -11.37
CA PRO A 577 6.32 13.57 -10.06
C PRO A 577 5.34 13.21 -8.93
N PRO A 578 5.79 12.53 -7.85
CA PRO A 578 7.18 12.23 -7.52
C PRO A 578 7.74 10.95 -8.18
N ILE A 579 6.88 10.14 -8.81
CA ILE A 579 7.24 8.83 -9.40
C ILE A 579 8.47 8.98 -10.32
N ALA A 580 8.48 10.02 -11.15
CA ALA A 580 9.54 10.30 -12.11
C ALA A 580 10.95 10.44 -11.50
N TYR A 581 11.08 10.99 -10.29
CA TYR A 581 12.37 11.19 -9.62
C TYR A 581 12.61 10.21 -8.46
N GLU A 582 11.59 9.51 -7.97
CA GLU A 582 11.75 8.47 -6.94
C GLU A 582 12.05 7.09 -7.53
N LEU A 583 11.42 6.76 -8.67
CA LEU A 583 11.58 5.48 -9.36
C LEU A 583 12.34 5.62 -10.68
N GLY A 584 12.30 6.80 -11.28
CA GLY A 584 12.60 6.98 -12.70
C GLY A 584 11.34 6.78 -13.55
N GLY A 585 11.30 7.46 -14.69
CA GLY A 585 10.19 7.42 -15.63
C GLY A 585 10.66 7.07 -17.04
N ALA A 586 9.78 6.45 -17.82
CA ALA A 586 10.02 6.21 -19.25
C ALA A 586 8.69 6.24 -19.99
N VAL A 587 8.57 7.13 -20.98
CA VAL A 587 7.37 7.28 -21.81
C VAL A 587 7.74 7.23 -23.28
N LEU A 588 7.04 6.39 -24.04
CA LEU A 588 7.16 6.32 -25.49
C LEU A 588 5.96 7.04 -26.10
N GLY A 589 6.24 8.09 -26.87
CA GLY A 589 5.21 8.92 -27.48
C GLY A 589 5.56 9.41 -28.89
N LEU A 590 4.51 9.85 -29.58
CA LEU A 590 4.54 10.28 -30.97
C LEU A 590 4.04 11.72 -31.06
N ALA A 591 4.73 12.51 -31.86
CA ALA A 591 4.25 13.81 -32.31
C ALA A 591 3.31 13.55 -33.49
N VAL A 592 2.10 14.11 -33.46
CA VAL A 592 1.09 13.83 -34.46
C VAL A 592 0.40 15.10 -34.98
N ARG A 593 0.23 15.15 -36.29
CA ARG A 593 -0.71 16.06 -36.95
C ARG A 593 -2.10 15.47 -36.87
N VAL A 594 -3.09 16.34 -36.71
CA VAL A 594 -4.50 15.96 -36.68
C VAL A 594 -5.16 16.58 -37.90
N ASP A 595 -5.76 15.74 -38.75
CA ASP A 595 -6.35 16.14 -40.03
C ASP A 595 -5.41 17.00 -40.91
N GLY A 596 -4.12 16.64 -40.91
CA GLY A 596 -3.07 17.31 -41.69
C GLY A 596 -2.48 18.58 -41.07
N CYS A 597 -3.02 19.05 -39.94
CA CYS A 597 -2.62 20.30 -39.30
C CYS A 597 -1.76 20.08 -38.05
N ARG A 598 -0.90 21.08 -37.75
CA ARG A 598 -0.30 21.29 -36.42
C ARG A 598 -1.25 22.17 -35.62
N PRO A 599 -2.07 21.60 -34.72
CA PRO A 599 -3.24 22.30 -34.21
C PRO A 599 -2.91 23.31 -33.10
N ILE A 600 -1.69 23.31 -32.57
CA ILE A 600 -1.28 24.11 -31.41
C ILE A 600 -0.19 25.09 -31.86
N GLY A 601 -0.26 26.33 -31.42
CA GLY A 601 0.81 27.28 -31.72
C GLY A 601 0.73 28.60 -30.98
N ALA A 602 1.78 29.39 -31.15
CA ALA A 602 1.90 30.71 -30.58
C ALA A 602 2.65 31.65 -31.52
N LYS A 603 2.33 32.94 -31.48
CA LYS A 603 3.11 33.98 -32.16
C LYS A 603 3.42 35.12 -31.22
N ALA A 604 4.65 35.62 -31.26
CA ALA A 604 5.12 36.72 -30.43
C ALA A 604 5.80 37.79 -31.28
N ARG A 605 5.64 39.06 -30.92
CA ARG A 605 6.39 40.17 -31.53
C ARG A 605 6.73 41.23 -30.50
N ARG A 606 7.77 42.01 -30.79
CA ARG A 606 8.06 43.25 -30.06
C ARG A 606 7.16 44.38 -30.55
N ILE A 607 6.68 45.20 -29.63
CA ILE A 607 5.86 46.40 -29.90
C ILE A 607 6.53 47.64 -29.29
N ARG A 608 6.14 48.84 -29.76
CA ARG A 608 6.76 50.09 -29.28
C ARG A 608 6.27 50.46 -27.89
N GLU A 609 4.99 50.22 -27.63
CA GLU A 609 4.35 50.51 -26.36
C GLU A 609 4.92 49.58 -25.28
N PRO A 610 5.38 50.09 -24.13
CA PRO A 610 5.98 49.30 -23.06
C PRO A 610 4.89 48.61 -22.20
N GLU A 611 4.06 47.81 -22.86
CA GLU A 611 2.98 47.02 -22.27
C GLU A 611 3.03 45.58 -22.83
N LEU A 612 2.32 44.66 -22.17
CA LEU A 612 2.14 43.29 -22.67
C LEU A 612 0.73 43.14 -23.25
N ARG A 613 0.62 42.67 -24.49
CA ARG A 613 -0.67 42.37 -25.15
C ARG A 613 -0.81 40.85 -25.28
N LEU A 614 -1.75 40.26 -24.57
CA LEU A 614 -1.96 38.81 -24.56
C LEU A 614 -3.26 38.46 -25.27
N ALA A 615 -3.23 37.46 -26.14
CA ALA A 615 -4.42 36.96 -26.82
C ALA A 615 -4.47 35.42 -26.83
N VAL A 616 -5.67 34.89 -26.61
CA VAL A 616 -5.97 33.45 -26.65
C VAL A 616 -7.21 33.24 -27.51
N GLY A 617 -7.13 32.35 -28.50
CA GLY A 617 -8.27 32.03 -29.35
C GLY A 617 -7.92 31.11 -30.53
N PRO A 618 -8.91 30.78 -31.38
CA PRO A 618 -8.69 30.02 -32.61
C PRO A 618 -7.84 30.81 -33.62
N ARG A 619 -7.05 30.12 -34.45
CA ARG A 619 -6.06 30.74 -35.36
C ARG A 619 -6.62 31.83 -36.30
N GLN A 620 -7.88 31.71 -36.73
CA GLN A 620 -8.55 32.64 -37.64
C GLN A 620 -9.17 33.82 -36.86
N ASP A 621 -8.37 34.88 -36.56
CA ASP A 621 -8.66 36.26 -36.08
C ASP A 621 -9.85 36.60 -35.14
N GLU A 622 -10.78 35.69 -34.85
CA GLU A 622 -11.76 35.71 -33.76
C GLU A 622 -11.08 35.30 -32.45
N MET A 623 -10.05 36.05 -32.03
CA MET A 623 -9.44 35.84 -30.72
C MET A 623 -10.50 36.02 -29.62
N THR A 624 -10.86 34.91 -28.97
CA THR A 624 -11.92 34.86 -27.96
C THR A 624 -11.60 35.73 -26.74
N MET A 625 -10.31 35.96 -26.48
CA MET A 625 -9.84 36.72 -25.33
C MET A 625 -8.63 37.58 -25.70
N LYS A 626 -8.70 38.89 -25.37
CA LYS A 626 -7.61 39.85 -25.50
C LYS A 626 -7.44 40.59 -24.18
N MET A 627 -6.20 40.80 -23.75
CA MET A 627 -5.88 41.53 -22.52
C MET A 627 -4.59 42.32 -22.66
N VAL A 628 -4.48 43.38 -21.87
CA VAL A 628 -3.32 44.26 -21.84
C VAL A 628 -2.85 44.40 -20.40
N CYS A 629 -1.58 44.10 -20.14
CA CYS A 629 -0.95 44.26 -18.83
C CYS A 629 -0.02 45.48 -18.88
N ARG A 630 -0.24 46.44 -17.97
CA ARG A 630 0.52 47.70 -17.86
C ARG A 630 1.26 47.83 -16.53
N SER A 631 0.86 47.05 -15.52
CA SER A 631 1.55 46.97 -14.23
C SER A 631 1.90 45.53 -13.87
N LEU A 632 2.73 45.36 -12.83
CA LEU A 632 3.00 44.05 -12.24
C LEU A 632 1.75 43.46 -11.58
N ASP A 633 0.81 44.29 -11.12
CA ASP A 633 -0.45 43.84 -10.50
C ASP A 633 -1.33 43.05 -11.48
N ASP A 634 -1.33 43.42 -12.76
CA ASP A 634 -2.06 42.71 -13.82
C ASP A 634 -1.58 41.26 -14.03
N LEU A 635 -0.39 40.94 -13.50
CA LEU A 635 0.25 39.63 -13.61
C LEU A 635 0.14 38.80 -12.32
N GLN A 636 -0.30 39.34 -11.18
CA GLN A 636 -0.24 38.67 -9.86
C GLN A 636 -1.00 37.33 -9.77
N ASP A 637 -2.05 37.17 -10.57
CA ASP A 637 -2.87 35.96 -10.63
C ASP A 637 -2.25 34.85 -11.52
N TYR A 638 -0.99 34.98 -11.95
CA TYR A 638 -0.31 34.01 -12.82
C TYR A 638 -0.36 32.58 -12.25
N CYS A 639 -0.33 32.42 -10.94
CA CYS A 639 -0.34 31.12 -10.27
C CYS A 639 -1.75 30.51 -10.14
N GLN A 640 -2.80 31.18 -10.67
CA GLN A 640 -4.17 30.70 -10.67
C GLN A 640 -4.54 30.16 -12.06
N PRO A 641 -4.60 28.83 -12.28
CA PRO A 641 -4.80 28.24 -13.62
C PRO A 641 -6.08 28.68 -14.35
N HIS A 642 -7.10 29.09 -13.60
CA HIS A 642 -8.38 29.53 -14.14
C HIS A 642 -8.43 31.04 -14.43
N ALA A 643 -7.39 31.78 -14.03
CA ALA A 643 -7.34 33.20 -14.28
C ALA A 643 -7.15 33.50 -15.78
N PRO A 644 -7.83 34.53 -16.29
CA PRO A 644 -7.58 35.15 -17.58
C PRO A 644 -6.09 35.17 -17.99
N GLY A 645 -5.71 34.38 -19.00
CA GLY A 645 -4.36 34.40 -19.58
C GLY A 645 -3.23 33.90 -18.66
N ALA A 646 -3.54 33.20 -17.56
CA ALA A 646 -2.55 32.75 -16.56
C ALA A 646 -1.30 32.07 -17.18
N LEU A 647 -1.49 31.18 -18.14
CA LEU A 647 -0.39 30.50 -18.86
C LEU A 647 0.54 31.50 -19.56
N LEU A 648 -0.02 32.51 -20.23
CA LEU A 648 0.76 33.53 -20.95
C LEU A 648 1.49 34.43 -19.95
N LYS A 649 0.84 34.81 -18.85
CA LYS A 649 1.46 35.57 -17.75
C LYS A 649 2.66 34.82 -17.16
N ALA A 650 2.49 33.54 -16.85
CA ALA A 650 3.57 32.68 -16.39
C ALA A 650 4.68 32.52 -17.43
N ALA A 651 4.36 32.43 -18.73
CA ALA A 651 5.37 32.38 -19.79
C ALA A 651 6.25 33.64 -19.82
N PHE A 652 5.70 34.84 -19.59
CA PHE A 652 6.50 36.08 -19.45
C PHE A 652 7.43 36.07 -18.24
N ILE A 653 6.98 35.50 -17.13
CA ILE A 653 7.76 35.39 -15.89
C ILE A 653 8.87 34.35 -16.08
N CYS A 654 8.53 33.13 -16.52
CA CYS A 654 9.47 32.03 -16.70
C CYS A 654 10.47 32.26 -17.86
N SER A 655 10.12 33.09 -18.85
CA SER A 655 11.08 33.48 -19.90
C SER A 655 12.10 34.53 -19.44
N GLY A 656 11.95 35.08 -18.23
CA GLY A 656 12.80 36.14 -17.70
C GLY A 656 12.60 37.49 -18.39
N ILE A 657 11.47 37.69 -19.10
CA ILE A 657 11.10 38.98 -19.68
C ILE A 657 10.53 39.89 -18.58
N VAL A 658 9.84 39.32 -17.59
CA VAL A 658 9.26 40.03 -16.46
C VAL A 658 9.73 39.44 -15.14
N HIS A 659 10.20 40.28 -14.24
CA HIS A 659 10.52 39.94 -12.86
C HIS A 659 9.40 40.45 -11.94
N ILE A 660 8.48 39.55 -11.58
CA ILE A 660 7.24 39.89 -10.86
C ILE A 660 7.46 40.43 -9.44
N HIS A 661 8.57 40.06 -8.79
CA HIS A 661 8.94 40.50 -7.45
C HIS A 661 9.94 41.66 -7.43
N SER A 662 10.16 42.31 -8.59
CA SER A 662 11.04 43.48 -8.69
C SER A 662 10.34 44.74 -8.19
N GLU A 663 11.11 45.65 -7.59
CA GLU A 663 10.66 47.01 -7.27
C GLU A 663 10.52 47.89 -8.53
N ILE A 664 11.15 47.47 -9.64
CA ILE A 664 11.10 48.19 -10.92
C ILE A 664 9.74 47.95 -11.60
N PRO A 665 8.98 49.00 -11.97
CA PRO A 665 7.69 48.85 -12.65
C PRO A 665 7.80 48.11 -13.99
N LEU A 666 6.72 47.42 -14.39
CA LEU A 666 6.67 46.65 -15.64
C LEU A 666 7.14 47.45 -16.88
N CYS A 667 6.64 48.68 -17.02
CA CYS A 667 7.00 49.58 -18.11
C CYS A 667 8.52 49.81 -18.21
N GLU A 668 9.18 50.06 -17.08
CA GLU A 668 10.63 50.29 -17.02
C GLU A 668 11.41 49.01 -17.32
N GLN A 669 10.99 47.85 -16.80
CA GLN A 669 11.63 46.56 -17.12
C GLN A 669 11.66 46.31 -18.64
N LEU A 670 10.54 46.58 -19.31
CA LEU A 670 10.36 46.39 -20.75
C LEU A 670 11.17 47.40 -21.57
N LEU A 671 11.16 48.69 -21.20
CA LEU A 671 11.94 49.72 -21.88
C LEU A 671 13.44 49.49 -21.76
N HIS A 672 13.94 49.20 -20.55
CA HIS A 672 15.37 49.04 -20.31
C HIS A 672 15.94 47.82 -21.04
N SER A 673 15.23 46.69 -21.02
CA SER A 673 15.76 45.42 -21.54
C SER A 673 15.46 45.20 -23.02
N PHE A 674 14.33 45.73 -23.50
CA PHE A 674 13.80 45.41 -24.83
C PHE A 674 13.36 46.63 -25.63
N ASN A 675 13.55 47.86 -25.14
CA ASN A 675 13.19 49.12 -25.82
C ASN A 675 11.73 49.13 -26.35
N GLY A 676 10.81 48.54 -25.58
CA GLY A 676 9.41 48.35 -25.95
C GLY A 676 8.79 47.13 -25.27
N GLY A 677 7.50 46.90 -25.51
CA GLY A 677 6.74 45.78 -24.95
C GLY A 677 6.65 44.57 -25.88
N PHE A 678 5.72 43.66 -25.56
CA PHE A 678 5.49 42.44 -26.33
C PHE A 678 4.01 42.19 -26.59
N GLU A 679 3.74 41.55 -27.72
CA GLU A 679 2.44 41.00 -28.04
C GLU A 679 2.57 39.48 -28.26
N LEU A 680 1.77 38.69 -27.54
CA LEU A 680 1.77 37.23 -27.57
C LEU A 680 0.36 36.71 -27.85
N HIS A 681 0.21 35.95 -28.93
CA HIS A 681 -1.03 35.27 -29.28
C HIS A 681 -0.81 33.76 -29.22
N THR A 682 -1.80 33.02 -28.74
CA THR A 682 -1.78 31.55 -28.65
C THR A 682 -3.06 30.95 -29.20
N TRP A 683 -2.97 29.77 -29.82
CA TRP A 683 -4.12 29.04 -30.35
C TRP A 683 -4.02 27.53 -30.14
N SER A 684 -5.20 26.91 -30.06
CA SER A 684 -5.39 25.46 -30.13
C SER A 684 -6.66 25.17 -30.92
N GLU A 685 -6.54 24.37 -31.97
CA GLU A 685 -7.68 23.85 -32.75
C GLU A 685 -8.27 22.57 -32.13
N LEU A 686 -7.66 22.07 -31.03
CA LEU A 686 -8.17 20.94 -30.27
C LEU A 686 -9.12 21.39 -29.15
N PRO A 687 -10.18 20.61 -28.85
CA PRO A 687 -11.05 20.86 -27.70
C PRO A 687 -10.29 20.91 -26.37
N HIS A 688 -10.74 21.75 -25.45
CA HIS A 688 -10.20 21.76 -24.09
C HIS A 688 -10.45 20.41 -23.40
N GLY A 689 -9.43 19.86 -22.72
CA GLY A 689 -9.52 18.52 -22.13
C GLY A 689 -9.50 17.38 -23.17
N SER A 690 -8.92 17.61 -24.35
CA SER A 690 -8.68 16.60 -25.39
C SER A 690 -7.88 15.39 -24.90
N GLY A 691 -7.06 15.58 -23.85
CA GLY A 691 -6.10 14.60 -23.39
C GLY A 691 -4.87 14.50 -24.28
N LEU A 692 -4.69 15.37 -25.28
CA LEU A 692 -3.58 15.39 -26.25
C LEU A 692 -2.41 16.31 -25.89
N GLY A 693 -2.28 16.67 -24.60
CA GLY A 693 -1.15 17.48 -24.09
C GLY A 693 -1.20 18.95 -24.45
N THR A 694 -2.38 19.45 -24.85
CA THR A 694 -2.56 20.79 -25.41
C THR A 694 -1.96 21.91 -24.56
N SER A 695 -2.17 21.89 -23.23
CA SER A 695 -1.70 22.96 -22.34
C SER A 695 -0.17 23.03 -22.27
N SER A 696 0.52 21.91 -22.05
CA SER A 696 1.98 21.88 -21.91
C SER A 696 2.67 22.17 -23.24
N ILE A 697 2.13 21.66 -24.35
CA ILE A 697 2.64 21.96 -25.70
C ILE A 697 2.45 23.45 -26.03
N LEU A 698 1.31 24.03 -25.67
CA LEU A 698 1.05 25.47 -25.86
C LEU A 698 2.01 26.33 -25.03
N ALA A 699 2.33 25.93 -23.79
CA ALA A 699 3.36 26.58 -22.99
C ALA A 699 4.74 26.52 -23.68
N GLY A 700 5.10 25.37 -24.25
CA GLY A 700 6.34 25.23 -25.02
C GLY A 700 6.39 26.14 -26.24
N ALA A 701 5.30 26.22 -27.02
CA ALA A 701 5.17 27.12 -28.17
C ALA A 701 5.29 28.60 -27.75
N ALA A 702 4.57 29.01 -26.70
CA ALA A 702 4.62 30.37 -26.17
C ALA A 702 6.03 30.75 -25.70
N LEU A 703 6.69 29.88 -24.93
CA LEU A 703 8.07 30.11 -24.48
C LEU A 703 9.04 30.19 -25.67
N ALA A 704 8.94 29.31 -26.65
CA ALA A 704 9.79 29.35 -27.84
C ALA A 704 9.63 30.68 -28.63
N ALA A 705 8.39 31.11 -28.85
CA ALA A 705 8.09 32.36 -29.54
C ALA A 705 8.61 33.59 -28.76
N LEU A 706 8.36 33.63 -27.44
CA LEU A 706 8.81 34.72 -26.57
C LEU A 706 10.33 34.81 -26.49
N GLN A 707 11.02 33.69 -26.27
CA GLN A 707 12.48 33.68 -26.16
C GLN A 707 13.10 34.21 -27.46
N ARG A 708 12.62 33.74 -28.62
CA ARG A 708 13.14 34.22 -29.90
C ARG A 708 12.86 35.71 -30.13
N ALA A 709 11.65 36.19 -29.79
CA ALA A 709 11.29 37.61 -29.89
C ALA A 709 12.14 38.47 -28.93
N ALA A 710 12.55 37.93 -27.79
CA ALA A 710 13.44 38.54 -26.82
C ALA A 710 14.93 38.41 -27.15
N GLY A 711 15.29 37.96 -28.37
CA GLY A 711 16.68 37.85 -28.81
C GLY A 711 17.43 36.68 -28.18
N ARG A 712 16.72 35.58 -27.89
CA ARG A 712 17.29 34.37 -27.31
C ARG A 712 16.88 33.13 -28.11
N ALA A 713 17.84 32.29 -28.47
CA ALA A 713 17.58 30.96 -29.00
C ALA A 713 17.53 29.95 -27.85
N VAL A 714 16.58 29.01 -27.92
CA VAL A 714 16.39 27.97 -26.92
C VAL A 714 16.23 26.63 -27.63
N GLY A 715 16.95 25.60 -27.17
CA GLY A 715 16.83 24.24 -27.69
C GLY A 715 15.58 23.53 -27.17
N THR A 716 15.08 22.55 -27.90
CA THR A 716 13.85 21.81 -27.52
C THR A 716 14.00 21.06 -26.19
N GLU A 717 15.18 20.51 -25.88
CA GLU A 717 15.45 19.90 -24.57
C GLU A 717 15.36 20.92 -23.43
N ALA A 718 15.90 22.12 -23.61
CA ALA A 718 15.78 23.20 -22.63
C ALA A 718 14.31 23.66 -22.50
N LEU A 719 13.54 23.67 -23.59
CA LEU A 719 12.10 23.97 -23.56
C LEU A 719 11.31 22.94 -22.76
N ILE A 720 11.61 21.64 -22.87
CA ILE A 720 10.95 20.59 -22.08
C ILE A 720 11.07 20.89 -20.57
N HIS A 721 12.26 21.26 -20.11
CA HIS A 721 12.51 21.61 -18.72
C HIS A 721 11.91 22.97 -18.34
N ALA A 722 11.88 23.93 -19.27
CA ALA A 722 11.26 25.24 -19.04
C ALA A 722 9.73 25.12 -18.88
N VAL A 723 9.09 24.21 -19.63
CA VAL A 723 7.66 23.90 -19.48
C VAL A 723 7.40 23.22 -18.14
N LEU A 724 8.21 22.23 -17.74
CA LEU A 724 8.11 21.61 -16.42
C LEU A 724 8.14 22.65 -15.28
N HIS A 725 9.08 23.59 -15.37
CA HIS A 725 9.19 24.70 -14.42
C HIS A 725 7.97 25.63 -14.48
N LEU A 726 7.52 26.01 -15.68
CA LEU A 726 6.36 26.89 -15.87
C LEU A 726 5.07 26.29 -15.28
N GLU A 727 4.82 24.99 -15.47
CA GLU A 727 3.62 24.32 -14.93
C GLU A 727 3.59 24.29 -13.40
N GLN A 728 4.77 24.25 -12.78
CA GLN A 728 4.93 24.40 -11.34
C GLN A 728 4.59 25.83 -10.90
N VAL A 729 5.06 26.85 -11.64
CA VAL A 729 4.74 28.27 -11.39
C VAL A 729 3.23 28.51 -11.53
N LEU A 730 2.57 27.83 -12.47
CA LEU A 730 1.11 27.84 -12.66
C LEU A 730 0.33 27.07 -11.61
N THR A 731 0.98 26.25 -10.77
CA THR A 731 0.33 25.32 -9.81
C THR A 731 -0.56 24.25 -10.44
N THR A 732 -0.45 24.02 -11.75
CA THR A 732 -1.17 22.93 -12.44
C THR A 732 -0.50 21.58 -12.19
N GLY A 733 0.82 21.57 -12.02
CA GLY A 733 1.61 20.34 -11.93
C GLY A 733 1.51 19.52 -13.22
N GLY A 734 1.93 18.26 -13.16
CA GLY A 734 1.89 17.34 -14.30
C GLY A 734 3.16 16.53 -14.45
N GLY A 735 3.13 15.56 -15.37
CA GLY A 735 4.31 14.84 -15.81
C GLY A 735 4.99 15.49 -17.00
N TRP A 736 6.14 14.96 -17.42
CA TRP A 736 6.91 15.53 -18.53
C TRP A 736 6.56 14.98 -19.93
N GLN A 737 5.65 14.00 -20.03
CA GLN A 737 5.38 13.35 -21.31
C GLN A 737 4.82 14.31 -22.39
N ASP A 738 4.01 15.30 -22.00
CA ASP A 738 3.30 16.15 -22.96
C ASP A 738 4.28 17.00 -23.78
N GLN A 739 5.23 17.65 -23.11
CA GLN A 739 6.29 18.43 -23.75
C GLN A 739 7.28 17.54 -24.51
N VAL A 740 7.66 16.36 -24.01
CA VAL A 740 8.52 15.44 -24.77
C VAL A 740 7.83 15.00 -26.06
N SER A 741 6.60 14.52 -25.96
CA SER A 741 5.90 13.90 -27.07
C SER A 741 5.41 14.92 -28.11
N GLY A 742 5.12 16.17 -27.70
CA GLY A 742 4.59 17.22 -28.58
C GLY A 742 5.58 18.25 -29.10
N LEU A 743 6.73 18.47 -28.44
CA LEU A 743 7.75 19.42 -28.92
C LEU A 743 8.83 18.75 -29.77
N MET A 744 9.16 17.49 -29.48
CA MET A 744 10.18 16.74 -30.22
C MET A 744 9.58 16.06 -31.47
N PRO A 745 10.35 15.90 -32.56
CA PRO A 745 9.87 15.23 -33.77
C PRO A 745 9.58 13.74 -33.57
N GLY A 746 8.76 13.19 -34.45
CA GLY A 746 8.68 11.76 -34.73
C GLY A 746 8.24 10.89 -33.56
N ILE A 747 8.85 9.70 -33.50
CA ILE A 747 8.62 8.64 -32.51
C ILE A 747 9.81 8.67 -31.56
N LYS A 748 9.57 8.77 -30.24
CA LYS A 748 10.65 8.92 -29.26
C LYS A 748 10.32 8.27 -27.92
N VAL A 749 11.38 8.05 -27.14
CA VAL A 749 11.30 7.70 -25.72
C VAL A 749 11.91 8.82 -24.89
N GLY A 750 11.13 9.38 -23.97
CA GLY A 750 11.64 10.22 -22.89
C GLY A 750 11.97 9.37 -21.68
N ARG A 751 13.02 9.71 -20.94
CA ARG A 751 13.45 9.02 -19.71
C ARG A 751 13.87 9.99 -18.63
N SER A 752 13.61 9.63 -17.37
CA SER A 752 14.17 10.29 -16.19
C SER A 752 14.80 9.26 -15.24
N ARG A 753 15.87 9.65 -14.56
CA ARG A 753 16.50 8.82 -13.52
C ARG A 753 15.83 9.06 -12.17
N ALA A 754 15.99 8.09 -11.27
CA ALA A 754 15.49 8.13 -9.90
C ALA A 754 16.34 9.06 -8.98
N HIS A 755 16.52 10.32 -9.39
CA HIS A 755 17.18 11.33 -8.56
C HIS A 755 16.77 12.75 -8.96
N LEU A 756 17.07 13.71 -8.08
CA LEU A 756 17.04 15.13 -8.37
C LEU A 756 18.46 15.64 -8.72
N PRO A 757 18.62 16.77 -9.44
CA PRO A 757 17.59 17.52 -10.16
C PRO A 757 16.85 16.68 -11.22
N LEU A 758 15.55 16.92 -11.41
CA LEU A 758 14.74 16.19 -12.38
C LEU A 758 15.18 16.56 -13.80
N LYS A 759 15.88 15.63 -14.46
CA LYS A 759 16.34 15.73 -15.85
C LYS A 759 15.59 14.73 -16.72
N VAL A 760 15.14 15.19 -17.88
CA VAL A 760 14.52 14.37 -18.93
C VAL A 760 15.50 14.24 -20.09
N GLU A 761 15.76 12.99 -20.49
CA GLU A 761 16.60 12.63 -21.63
C GLU A 761 15.71 12.02 -22.72
N VAL A 762 15.87 12.47 -23.97
CA VAL A 762 15.02 12.05 -25.09
C VAL A 762 15.85 11.28 -26.11
N GLU A 763 15.34 10.13 -26.53
CA GLU A 763 15.91 9.31 -27.61
C GLU A 763 14.88 9.23 -28.75
N GLU A 764 15.26 9.66 -29.95
CA GLU A 764 14.47 9.40 -31.16
C GLU A 764 14.59 7.92 -31.56
N ILE A 765 13.46 7.27 -31.85
CA ILE A 765 13.43 5.87 -32.27
C ILE A 765 13.52 5.80 -33.79
N THR A 766 14.64 5.25 -34.30
CA THR A 766 14.75 4.88 -35.71
C THR A 766 13.85 3.68 -36.01
N VAL A 767 13.00 3.82 -37.03
CA VAL A 767 12.07 2.77 -37.48
C VAL A 767 12.39 2.31 -38.90
N PRO A 768 11.94 1.12 -39.34
CA PRO A 768 12.16 0.65 -40.70
C PRO A 768 11.56 1.57 -41.77
N GLU A 769 12.14 1.55 -42.96
CA GLU A 769 11.65 2.33 -44.11
C GLU A 769 10.17 2.03 -44.40
N GLY A 770 9.38 3.07 -44.66
CA GLY A 770 7.94 2.97 -44.89
C GLY A 770 7.09 2.70 -43.63
N PHE A 771 7.69 2.40 -42.47
CA PHE A 771 6.92 2.10 -41.27
C PHE A 771 6.13 3.30 -40.72
N VAL A 772 6.66 4.52 -40.86
CA VAL A 772 5.93 5.75 -40.53
C VAL A 772 4.63 5.86 -41.35
N GLN A 773 4.70 5.59 -42.66
CA GLN A 773 3.50 5.58 -43.50
C GLN A 773 2.53 4.49 -43.07
N LYS A 774 3.04 3.32 -42.69
CA LYS A 774 2.20 2.23 -42.15
C LYS A 774 1.50 2.64 -40.85
N ILE A 775 2.15 3.42 -39.97
CA ILE A 775 1.47 3.99 -38.80
C ILE A 775 0.39 4.98 -39.23
N ASN A 776 0.69 5.90 -40.15
CA ASN A 776 -0.28 6.89 -40.66
C ASN A 776 -1.53 6.23 -41.27
N ASP A 777 -1.34 5.13 -42.00
CA ASP A 777 -2.44 4.38 -42.61
C ASP A 777 -3.29 3.63 -41.56
N HIS A 778 -2.78 3.39 -40.34
CA HIS A 778 -3.46 2.55 -39.35
C HIS A 778 -3.88 3.29 -38.06
N LEU A 779 -3.31 4.45 -37.76
CA LEU A 779 -3.55 5.22 -36.54
C LEU A 779 -4.70 6.21 -36.75
N LEU A 780 -5.71 6.14 -35.88
CA LEU A 780 -6.85 7.05 -35.90
C LEU A 780 -7.11 7.64 -34.52
N LEU A 781 -7.70 8.83 -34.49
CA LEU A 781 -8.20 9.48 -33.28
C LEU A 781 -9.74 9.49 -33.31
N VAL A 782 -10.37 9.17 -32.18
CA VAL A 782 -11.82 9.26 -31.98
C VAL A 782 -12.10 10.17 -30.79
N TYR A 783 -12.71 11.32 -31.04
CA TYR A 783 -13.16 12.19 -29.97
C TYR A 783 -14.44 11.61 -29.35
N THR A 784 -14.44 11.43 -28.03
CA THR A 784 -15.53 10.75 -27.31
C THR A 784 -16.73 11.65 -26.97
N GLY A 785 -16.65 12.95 -27.26
CA GLY A 785 -17.67 13.94 -26.87
C GLY A 785 -17.72 14.28 -25.38
N LYS A 786 -16.95 13.60 -24.55
CA LYS A 786 -16.84 13.82 -23.11
C LYS A 786 -15.56 14.59 -22.83
N THR A 787 -15.65 15.76 -22.21
CA THR A 787 -14.47 16.44 -21.65
C THR A 787 -14.40 16.15 -20.16
N ARG A 788 -13.18 15.98 -19.61
CA ARG A 788 -12.95 15.86 -18.16
C ARG A 788 -11.65 16.53 -17.77
N LEU A 789 -11.63 17.13 -16.58
CA LEU A 789 -10.39 17.58 -15.95
C LEU A 789 -9.60 16.39 -15.40
N ALA A 790 -8.34 16.25 -15.81
CA ALA A 790 -7.40 15.24 -15.34
C ALA A 790 -7.05 15.33 -13.85
N ARG A 791 -7.28 16.50 -13.22
CA ARG A 791 -6.81 16.84 -11.87
C ARG A 791 -7.24 15.83 -10.78
N ASN A 792 -8.47 15.33 -10.83
CA ASN A 792 -8.93 14.39 -9.80
C ASN A 792 -8.25 13.03 -9.92
N LEU A 793 -7.99 12.55 -11.15
CA LEU A 793 -7.30 11.28 -11.37
C LEU A 793 -5.84 11.36 -10.91
N LEU A 794 -5.18 12.50 -11.15
CA LEU A 794 -3.82 12.73 -10.67
C LEU A 794 -3.74 12.63 -9.14
N GLN A 795 -4.67 13.25 -8.40
CA GLN A 795 -4.68 13.16 -6.94
C GLN A 795 -4.78 11.71 -6.43
N ASP A 796 -5.61 10.89 -7.07
CA ASP A 796 -5.74 9.47 -6.70
C ASP A 796 -4.47 8.67 -7.01
N VAL A 797 -3.83 8.92 -8.15
CA VAL A 797 -2.54 8.31 -8.51
C VAL A 797 -1.47 8.64 -7.46
N LEU A 798 -1.34 9.91 -7.08
CA LEU A 798 -0.33 10.37 -6.11
C LEU A 798 -0.60 9.81 -4.72
N ARG A 799 -1.86 9.82 -4.27
CA ARG A 799 -2.26 9.22 -2.99
C ARG A 799 -1.89 7.74 -2.93
N ASN A 800 -2.23 7.00 -3.98
CA ASN A 800 -1.94 5.57 -4.07
C ASN A 800 -0.44 5.27 -4.14
N TRP A 801 0.34 6.14 -4.79
CA TRP A 801 1.79 6.05 -4.84
C TRP A 801 2.42 6.31 -3.47
N TYR A 802 2.05 7.37 -2.76
CA TYR A 802 2.59 7.67 -1.43
C TYR A 802 2.19 6.66 -0.37
N ALA A 803 0.97 6.13 -0.46
CA ALA A 803 0.54 4.98 0.34
C ALA A 803 1.35 3.71 0.04
N ARG A 804 2.15 3.68 -1.04
CA ARG A 804 2.91 2.53 -1.55
C ARG A 804 2.03 1.28 -1.70
N LEU A 805 0.84 1.44 -2.28
CA LEU A 805 -0.01 0.30 -2.58
C LEU A 805 0.77 -0.71 -3.46
N PRO A 806 0.87 -1.98 -3.07
CA PRO A 806 1.75 -2.94 -3.76
C PRO A 806 1.47 -3.06 -5.26
N ALA A 807 0.19 -3.07 -5.65
CA ALA A 807 -0.24 -3.12 -7.04
C ALA A 807 0.25 -1.90 -7.84
N VAL A 808 0.22 -0.71 -7.25
CA VAL A 808 0.60 0.56 -7.90
C VAL A 808 2.11 0.66 -8.04
N VAL A 809 2.88 0.33 -7.00
CA VAL A 809 4.35 0.31 -7.06
C VAL A 809 4.84 -0.72 -8.07
N GLN A 810 4.28 -1.92 -8.07
CA GLN A 810 4.63 -2.95 -9.03
C GLN A 810 4.26 -2.53 -10.46
N ASN A 811 3.11 -1.88 -10.64
CA ASN A 811 2.66 -1.40 -11.94
C ASN A 811 3.52 -0.27 -12.48
N ALA A 812 3.93 0.71 -11.66
CA ALA A 812 4.84 1.78 -12.06
C ALA A 812 6.17 1.22 -12.60
N ARG A 813 6.75 0.20 -11.92
CA ARG A 813 7.94 -0.51 -12.41
C ARG A 813 7.68 -1.26 -13.72
N ARG A 814 6.48 -1.81 -13.91
CA ARG A 814 6.08 -2.50 -15.15
C ARG A 814 5.89 -1.53 -16.31
N LEU A 815 5.34 -0.33 -16.06
CA LEU A 815 5.20 0.74 -17.04
C LEU A 815 6.56 1.08 -17.65
N VAL A 816 7.57 1.37 -16.81
CA VAL A 816 8.94 1.69 -17.25
C VAL A 816 9.54 0.55 -18.09
N ARG A 817 9.49 -0.69 -17.59
CA ARG A 817 10.01 -1.85 -18.34
C ARG A 817 9.27 -2.12 -19.64
N GLN A 818 7.96 -1.91 -19.68
CA GLN A 818 7.16 -2.11 -20.89
C GLN A 818 7.48 -1.05 -21.94
N THR A 819 7.76 0.19 -21.53
CA THR A 819 8.17 1.26 -22.45
C THR A 819 9.41 0.87 -23.24
N GLU A 820 10.43 0.28 -22.62
CA GLU A 820 11.64 -0.18 -23.32
C GLU A 820 11.34 -1.30 -24.31
N LYS A 821 10.45 -2.24 -23.96
CA LYS A 821 10.02 -3.31 -24.87
C LYS A 821 9.18 -2.78 -26.03
N CYS A 822 8.34 -1.77 -25.77
CA CYS A 822 7.55 -1.11 -26.79
C CYS A 822 8.45 -0.34 -27.76
N ALA A 823 9.51 0.33 -27.27
CA ALA A 823 10.53 0.98 -28.09
C ALA A 823 11.19 0.00 -29.05
N GLU A 824 11.53 -1.19 -28.57
CA GLU A 824 12.09 -2.25 -29.40
C GLU A 824 11.12 -2.74 -30.47
N ALA A 825 9.82 -2.86 -30.16
CA ALA A 825 8.81 -3.21 -31.15
C ALA A 825 8.63 -2.14 -32.25
N PHE A 826 8.83 -0.86 -31.93
CA PHE A 826 8.88 0.22 -32.93
C PHE A 826 10.10 0.07 -33.85
N ARG A 827 11.29 -0.21 -33.29
CA ARG A 827 12.52 -0.47 -34.08
C ARG A 827 12.35 -1.65 -35.03
N GLN A 828 11.56 -2.65 -34.65
CA GLN A 828 11.26 -3.84 -35.45
C GLN A 828 10.14 -3.62 -36.50
N GLY A 829 9.38 -2.52 -36.42
CA GLY A 829 8.24 -2.28 -37.33
C GLY A 829 7.07 -3.25 -37.15
N ASN A 830 6.87 -3.80 -35.94
CA ASN A 830 5.86 -4.83 -35.67
C ASN A 830 4.52 -4.24 -35.19
N LEU A 831 3.65 -3.89 -36.14
CA LEU A 831 2.37 -3.24 -35.87
C LEU A 831 1.42 -4.04 -34.94
N PRO A 832 1.20 -5.36 -35.12
CA PRO A 832 0.38 -6.14 -34.19
C PRO A 832 0.93 -6.15 -32.75
N LEU A 833 2.25 -6.27 -32.59
CA LEU A 833 2.89 -6.24 -31.27
C LEU A 833 2.74 -4.87 -30.60
N LEU A 834 2.83 -3.78 -31.35
CA LEU A 834 2.55 -2.44 -30.83
C LEU A 834 1.12 -2.31 -30.31
N GLY A 835 0.13 -2.90 -31.00
CA GLY A 835 -1.25 -2.93 -30.50
C GLY A 835 -1.43 -3.75 -29.22
N GLN A 836 -0.68 -4.85 -29.06
CA GLN A 836 -0.65 -5.61 -27.81
C GLN A 836 -0.06 -4.78 -26.66
N TYR A 837 1.04 -4.05 -26.90
CA TYR A 837 1.60 -3.15 -25.90
C TYR A 837 0.66 -1.99 -25.57
N LEU A 838 -0.03 -1.44 -26.56
CA LEU A 838 -1.03 -0.39 -26.34
C LEU A 838 -2.19 -0.88 -25.48
N THR A 839 -2.67 -2.10 -25.72
CA THR A 839 -3.71 -2.75 -24.91
C THR A 839 -3.23 -2.98 -23.48
N SER A 840 -2.02 -3.54 -23.30
CA SER A 840 -1.41 -3.73 -21.99
C SER A 840 -1.22 -2.40 -21.26
N TYR A 841 -0.77 -1.37 -21.97
CA TYR A 841 -0.62 -0.02 -21.43
C TYR A 841 -1.96 0.56 -20.95
N TRP A 842 -3.06 0.36 -21.69
CA TRP A 842 -4.38 0.78 -21.23
C TRP A 842 -4.80 0.12 -19.92
N GLU A 843 -4.56 -1.19 -19.77
CA GLU A 843 -4.79 -1.90 -18.50
C GLU A 843 -3.91 -1.33 -17.37
N GLN A 844 -2.64 -1.03 -17.65
CA GLN A 844 -1.73 -0.40 -16.68
C GLN A 844 -2.22 1.00 -16.27
N LYS A 845 -2.76 1.81 -17.19
CA LYS A 845 -3.33 3.13 -16.85
C LYS A 845 -4.55 3.01 -15.94
N LYS A 846 -5.41 2.01 -16.16
CA LYS A 846 -6.57 1.75 -15.29
C LYS A 846 -6.15 1.36 -13.87
N LEU A 847 -5.04 0.62 -13.73
CA LEU A 847 -4.46 0.29 -12.43
C LEU A 847 -3.88 1.52 -11.71
N MET A 848 -3.25 2.44 -12.44
CA MET A 848 -2.73 3.68 -11.84
C MET A 848 -3.86 4.63 -11.43
N ALA A 849 -4.83 4.84 -12.31
CA ALA A 849 -5.90 5.83 -12.16
C ALA A 849 -7.29 5.18 -12.27
N PRO A 850 -7.81 4.58 -11.19
CA PRO A 850 -9.17 4.08 -11.14
C PRO A 850 -10.17 5.17 -11.53
N GLY A 851 -11.05 4.89 -12.49
CA GLY A 851 -12.03 5.86 -13.01
C GLY A 851 -11.58 6.64 -14.25
N CYS A 852 -10.46 6.27 -14.87
CA CYS A 852 -10.04 6.79 -16.18
C CYS A 852 -10.85 6.22 -17.36
N GLU A 853 -11.70 5.20 -17.14
CA GLU A 853 -12.56 4.57 -18.15
C GLU A 853 -14.05 4.73 -17.78
N PRO A 854 -14.72 5.83 -18.18
CA PRO A 854 -16.16 5.97 -18.00
C PRO A 854 -16.93 4.92 -18.81
N LEU A 855 -18.12 4.54 -18.35
CA LEU A 855 -18.94 3.50 -19.00
C LEU A 855 -19.19 3.76 -20.50
N ALA A 856 -19.43 5.02 -20.89
CA ALA A 856 -19.62 5.39 -22.30
C ALA A 856 -18.37 5.16 -23.15
N VAL A 857 -17.19 5.46 -22.60
CA VAL A 857 -15.90 5.19 -23.27
C VAL A 857 -15.67 3.68 -23.35
N ARG A 858 -15.95 2.93 -22.28
CA ARG A 858 -15.82 1.47 -22.28
C ARG A 858 -16.67 0.83 -23.39
N ARG A 859 -17.94 1.22 -23.50
CA ARG A 859 -18.83 0.73 -24.58
C ARG A 859 -18.25 1.01 -25.97
N MET A 860 -17.77 2.22 -26.20
CA MET A 860 -17.12 2.59 -27.48
C MET A 860 -15.89 1.72 -27.75
N MET A 861 -15.02 1.51 -26.76
CA MET A 861 -13.86 0.64 -26.88
C MET A 861 -14.25 -0.82 -27.16
N ASP A 862 -15.27 -1.36 -26.49
CA ASP A 862 -15.75 -2.73 -26.71
C ASP A 862 -16.28 -2.91 -28.15
N ILE A 863 -16.98 -1.91 -28.71
CA ILE A 863 -17.46 -1.91 -30.10
C ILE A 863 -16.29 -1.89 -31.10
N LEU A 864 -15.25 -1.12 -30.81
CA LEU A 864 -14.08 -0.96 -31.68
C LEU A 864 -13.08 -2.12 -31.58
N ALA A 865 -13.07 -2.86 -30.46
CA ALA A 865 -12.10 -3.91 -30.16
C ALA A 865 -11.91 -4.96 -31.28
N PRO A 866 -12.95 -5.41 -32.01
CA PRO A 866 -12.76 -6.35 -33.12
C PRO A 866 -11.93 -5.79 -34.29
N HIS A 867 -11.90 -4.46 -34.47
CA HIS A 867 -11.32 -3.77 -35.63
C HIS A 867 -9.90 -3.24 -35.39
N VAL A 868 -9.39 -3.35 -34.15
CA VAL A 868 -8.10 -2.75 -33.75
C VAL A 868 -7.13 -3.80 -33.20
N TYR A 869 -5.83 -3.60 -33.38
CA TYR A 869 -4.79 -4.33 -32.65
C TYR A 869 -4.69 -3.85 -31.20
N GLY A 870 -4.99 -2.58 -30.95
CA GLY A 870 -4.99 -1.98 -29.62
C GLY A 870 -5.57 -0.58 -29.62
N GLN A 871 -5.96 -0.10 -28.45
CA GLN A 871 -6.61 1.19 -28.25
C GLN A 871 -6.38 1.70 -26.83
N SER A 872 -6.32 3.02 -26.65
CA SER A 872 -6.12 3.66 -25.35
C SER A 872 -6.66 5.09 -25.36
N LEU A 873 -7.10 5.56 -24.20
CA LEU A 873 -7.53 6.94 -24.03
C LEU A 873 -6.31 7.86 -23.79
N ALA A 874 -6.29 9.01 -24.44
CA ALA A 874 -5.19 9.98 -24.34
C ALA A 874 -5.12 10.64 -22.95
N GLY A 875 -3.90 11.01 -22.53
CA GLY A 875 -3.66 11.73 -21.26
C GLY A 875 -4.10 10.93 -20.03
N ALA A 876 -4.63 11.59 -19.00
CA ALA A 876 -5.06 10.91 -17.77
C ALA A 876 -6.30 9.99 -17.95
N GLY A 877 -7.05 10.17 -19.03
CA GLY A 877 -8.31 9.50 -19.31
C GLY A 877 -9.55 10.20 -18.76
N GLY A 878 -10.68 9.50 -18.69
CA GLY A 878 -11.97 10.03 -18.23
C GLY A 878 -12.81 10.78 -19.28
N GLY A 879 -12.27 10.97 -20.48
CA GLY A 879 -12.87 11.63 -21.64
C GLY A 879 -11.80 11.99 -22.67
N GLY A 880 -12.11 12.85 -23.64
CA GLY A 880 -11.19 13.35 -24.65
C GLY A 880 -11.10 12.42 -25.85
N PHE A 881 -9.88 12.27 -26.38
CA PHE A 881 -9.62 11.41 -27.52
C PHE A 881 -9.19 10.00 -27.12
N LEU A 882 -9.79 9.02 -27.79
CA LEU A 882 -9.32 7.64 -27.92
C LEU A 882 -8.42 7.58 -29.15
N TYR A 883 -7.28 6.89 -29.07
CA TYR A 883 -6.46 6.58 -30.25
C TYR A 883 -6.42 5.08 -30.48
N LEU A 884 -6.51 4.72 -31.75
CA LEU A 884 -6.76 3.36 -32.23
C LEU A 884 -5.68 2.95 -33.20
N LEU A 885 -5.14 1.74 -33.02
CA LEU A 885 -4.29 1.10 -34.01
C LEU A 885 -5.11 0.05 -34.76
N THR A 886 -5.58 0.39 -35.95
CA THR A 886 -6.51 -0.45 -36.73
C THR A 886 -5.83 -1.68 -37.34
N LYS A 887 -6.60 -2.77 -37.52
CA LYS A 887 -6.08 -4.02 -38.12
C LYS A 887 -5.80 -3.88 -39.61
N GLU A 888 -6.74 -3.25 -40.31
CA GLU A 888 -6.67 -2.93 -41.73
C GLU A 888 -6.30 -1.44 -41.91
N PRO A 889 -5.62 -1.05 -43.00
CA PRO A 889 -5.30 0.34 -43.27
C PRO A 889 -6.54 1.15 -43.67
N ARG A 890 -6.48 2.47 -43.45
CA ARG A 890 -7.42 3.50 -43.92
C ARG A 890 -8.88 3.20 -43.57
N GLN A 891 -9.13 2.88 -42.31
CA GLN A 891 -10.43 2.42 -41.81
C GLN A 891 -11.34 3.55 -41.27
N LYS A 892 -11.06 4.82 -41.57
CA LYS A 892 -11.81 5.95 -40.99
C LYS A 892 -13.33 5.81 -41.22
N GLU A 893 -13.74 5.70 -42.47
CA GLU A 893 -15.15 5.64 -42.87
C GLU A 893 -15.82 4.35 -42.36
N ALA A 894 -15.07 3.24 -42.34
CA ALA A 894 -15.56 1.97 -41.83
C ALA A 894 -15.87 2.04 -40.32
N LEU A 895 -14.98 2.65 -39.53
CA LEU A 895 -15.20 2.83 -38.10
C LEU A 895 -16.30 3.85 -37.80
N GLU A 896 -16.42 4.92 -38.58
CA GLU A 896 -17.56 5.85 -38.49
C GLU A 896 -18.89 5.11 -38.71
N ALA A 897 -18.96 4.24 -39.71
CA ALA A 897 -20.16 3.43 -39.97
C ALA A 897 -20.45 2.40 -38.85
N VAL A 898 -19.41 1.84 -38.22
CA VAL A 898 -19.56 0.93 -37.07
C VAL A 898 -20.10 1.70 -35.85
N LEU A 899 -19.53 2.86 -35.53
CA LEU A 899 -19.96 3.68 -34.41
C LEU A 899 -21.37 4.25 -34.64
N ALA A 900 -21.76 4.56 -35.88
CA ALA A 900 -23.09 5.09 -36.21
C ALA A 900 -24.22 4.10 -35.97
N LYS A 901 -23.93 2.79 -36.03
CA LYS A 901 -24.90 1.71 -35.76
C LYS A 901 -25.08 1.43 -34.27
N ALA A 902 -24.21 1.96 -33.42
CA ALA A 902 -24.25 1.71 -32.00
C ALA A 902 -25.18 2.70 -31.28
N GLU A 903 -26.20 2.19 -30.61
CA GLU A 903 -27.11 3.01 -29.81
C GLU A 903 -26.45 3.51 -28.51
N GLY A 904 -26.77 4.75 -28.12
CA GLY A 904 -26.35 5.32 -26.84
C GLY A 904 -24.91 5.84 -26.79
N LEU A 905 -24.22 5.94 -27.93
CA LEU A 905 -23.00 6.74 -28.05
C LEU A 905 -23.40 8.22 -28.17
N GLY A 906 -22.76 9.10 -27.38
CA GLY A 906 -22.95 10.55 -27.50
C GLY A 906 -22.32 11.11 -28.77
N ASN A 907 -22.19 12.44 -28.89
CA ASN A 907 -21.49 13.04 -30.04
C ASN A 907 -20.04 12.54 -30.10
N TYR A 908 -19.61 12.02 -31.25
CA TYR A 908 -18.24 11.60 -31.50
C TYR A 908 -17.77 12.06 -32.89
N SER A 909 -16.46 12.08 -33.11
CA SER A 909 -15.86 12.37 -34.40
C SER A 909 -14.58 11.56 -34.59
N VAL A 910 -14.31 11.14 -35.83
CA VAL A 910 -13.11 10.37 -36.19
C VAL A 910 -12.18 11.25 -37.02
N HIS A 911 -10.90 11.25 -36.64
CA HIS A 911 -9.88 12.15 -37.17
C HIS A 911 -8.69 11.35 -37.70
N LEU A 912 -8.10 11.84 -38.79
CA LEU A 912 -6.87 11.29 -39.35
C LEU A 912 -5.66 11.75 -38.54
N VAL A 913 -4.68 10.86 -38.42
CA VAL A 913 -3.49 11.07 -37.61
C VAL A 913 -2.27 10.75 -38.45
N GLU A 914 -1.31 11.68 -38.48
CA GLU A 914 -0.06 11.48 -39.17
C GLU A 914 1.10 11.79 -38.23
N VAL A 915 2.13 10.95 -38.23
CA VAL A 915 3.36 11.21 -37.47
C VAL A 915 4.03 12.47 -38.02
N ASP A 916 4.24 13.46 -37.14
CA ASP A 916 4.96 14.67 -37.47
C ASP A 916 6.46 14.47 -37.24
N THR A 917 7.25 14.51 -38.31
CA THR A 917 8.71 14.27 -38.25
C THR A 917 9.54 15.52 -37.99
N GLN A 918 8.94 16.69 -37.73
CA GLN A 918 9.70 17.92 -37.43
C GLN A 918 9.51 18.43 -36.01
N GLY A 919 8.39 18.10 -35.34
CA GLY A 919 8.10 18.59 -34.00
C GLY A 919 7.76 20.08 -34.00
N LEU A 920 8.22 20.81 -32.97
CA LEU A 920 8.09 22.25 -32.90
C LEU A 920 8.82 22.92 -34.07
N SER A 921 8.08 23.72 -34.85
CA SER A 921 8.65 24.59 -35.88
C SER A 921 8.58 26.05 -35.47
N LEU A 922 9.63 26.80 -35.79
CA LEU A 922 9.72 28.24 -35.55
C LEU A 922 10.02 28.98 -36.86
N GLN A 923 9.28 30.05 -37.15
CA GLN A 923 9.43 30.88 -38.34
C GLN A 923 9.43 32.37 -37.99
N LEU A 924 10.21 33.16 -38.72
CA LEU A 924 10.19 34.62 -38.66
C LEU A 924 9.42 35.14 -39.86
N LEU A 925 8.27 35.78 -39.65
CA LEU A 925 7.52 36.40 -40.73
C LEU A 925 8.06 37.81 -41.00
N GLY A 926 8.39 38.08 -42.26
CA GLY A 926 8.80 39.42 -42.71
C GLY A 926 7.68 40.46 -42.56
N SER A 927 8.07 41.73 -42.44
CA SER A 927 7.15 42.87 -42.25
C SER A 927 6.25 43.19 -43.45
N ASP A 928 6.42 42.53 -44.60
CA ASP A 928 5.79 42.91 -45.88
C ASP A 928 4.74 41.92 -46.43
N MET A 929 3.98 41.22 -45.57
CA MET A 929 2.91 40.33 -46.02
C MET A 929 1.55 40.62 -45.37
N TYR A 930 1.09 41.87 -45.43
CA TYR A 930 -0.35 42.19 -45.34
C TYR A 930 -0.66 43.42 -46.20
N LEU A 931 -1.08 43.18 -47.45
CA LEU A 931 -2.02 43.99 -48.26
C LEU A 931 -2.07 43.44 -49.70
N CYS A 932 -2.85 42.38 -49.92
CA CYS A 932 -3.53 42.16 -51.21
C CYS A 932 -4.66 41.15 -51.02
N GLY A 933 -5.83 41.70 -50.72
CA GLY A 933 -7.11 41.00 -50.66
C GLY A 933 -8.24 41.98 -50.93
N ALA A 934 -8.07 42.85 -51.93
CA ALA A 934 -9.18 43.60 -52.50
C ALA A 934 -9.58 42.88 -53.79
N GLY A 935 -10.71 42.18 -53.76
CA GLY A 935 -11.35 41.64 -54.95
C GLY A 935 -11.68 42.78 -55.94
N PRO A 936 -11.65 42.52 -57.25
CA PRO A 936 -11.92 43.55 -58.24
C PRO A 936 -13.41 43.93 -58.18
N SER A 937 -13.66 45.22 -57.97
CA SER A 937 -14.97 45.84 -58.16
C SER A 937 -15.32 45.84 -59.64
N GLU A 938 -16.30 45.03 -60.05
CA GLU A 938 -17.00 45.21 -61.32
C GLU A 938 -17.98 46.39 -61.20
N ALA A 939 -17.75 47.42 -62.00
CA ALA A 939 -18.72 48.47 -62.31
C ALA A 939 -18.73 48.70 -63.84
N GLY A 940 -19.73 48.09 -64.48
CA GLY A 940 -20.59 48.66 -65.53
C GLY A 940 -20.00 49.03 -66.90
N ASN A 941 -20.49 48.38 -67.95
CA ASN A 941 -21.22 49.09 -69.02
C ASN A 941 -22.00 48.13 -69.94
N THR A 942 -23.20 48.60 -70.31
CA THR A 942 -24.26 48.08 -71.21
C THR A 942 -25.11 46.91 -70.73
#